data_AF-V9EI93-F1
#
_entry.id   AF-V9EI93-F1
#
_cell.length_a   1.000
_cell.length_b   1.000
_cell.length_c   1.000
_cell.angle_alpha   90.00
_cell.angle_beta   90.00
_cell.angle_gamma   90.00
#
_symmetry.space_group_name_H-M   'P 1'
#
loop_
_entity.id
_entity.type
_entity.pdbx_description
1 polymer ?
#
loop_
_entity_poly.entity_id
_entity_poly.type
_entity_poly.pdbx_seq_one_letter_code
_entity_poly.pdbx_strand_id
1 'polypeptide(L)'
;MHLFLNARGGVAYEGDSRHAWYDATHQSVLVLSPLSLKLQQLPLDASLDPMTAATATFSPPSDLKTLYDFNEPEASGDHRDAVQQRNQTPIILLQLSVDSQFLAIQRSDIEVQVLDRGTRASYWVLCKSKAGNRILHGGIIWNTHSLKATSSQDLFLVTKLGLEHHRVSSKRRSCALHRTVGLYVHEFWYAASHGVLLVSSGSRANEVVPFLLHGTNAEKLPELVFSTSVSKQDLHLVTLYGDLYVVYSDTRSTKLLLYLVGRAKVTCVRSLNVMLPPGTALEYSVVDNLLVCHSMEFNVSMFFDIKCDRSISDPFSAPLPISSRPPGQKHDGAVPSFTRWRFHAPNLVQRSYSAKGSEQVEIRKLQLNLKEICKTCEHHREILPFLLRRGDHEAAKLLILMLVRGYIVEHQASISSIVQLLNTVQTVCGSEQRNNHIEKSKTAGSVLDKDTSSGKETAGYSAETVKLHARNARGFLVIQQTEFYRHVWSDILQDAKVVHRCDLSVYIVEYIKNLRENKVPVENITNVALAECFIAAGEPNKLYQFLHYHVLADSVELAELMIRNGETYPALMQVGLDMYFRLREICSLVRTLLDIGQTERAIEIAWRNMGLTSCDASVLPGVAFFDSLVRSVTSPGQTRSPLQVTQMLGNLLLFLKVWDPAALQRSITTSPSTLAICATAPFPDNLISPSSRIKLRAAFGFTAE
;
A
#
# COMPACT_ATOMS: atom_id res chain seq x y z
N MET A 1 3.25 19.15 10.27
CA MET A 1 2.44 18.88 9.06
C MET A 1 2.81 19.88 8.00
N HIS A 2 3.39 19.43 6.91
CA HIS A 2 3.45 20.26 5.73
C HIS A 2 2.69 19.51 4.65
N LEU A 3 1.53 20.05 4.28
CA LEU A 3 0.80 19.60 3.12
C LEU A 3 1.57 20.09 1.90
N PHE A 4 2.00 19.16 1.05
CA PHE A 4 2.76 19.52 -0.13
C PHE A 4 1.95 19.36 -1.38
N LEU A 5 2.41 20.11 -2.37
CA LEU A 5 1.67 20.51 -3.53
C LEU A 5 2.37 19.86 -4.73
N ASN A 6 1.79 18.77 -5.23
CA ASN A 6 2.31 18.06 -6.40
C ASN A 6 1.58 18.53 -7.68
N ALA A 7 2.34 18.82 -8.73
CA ALA A 7 1.84 19.27 -10.03
C ALA A 7 1.84 18.10 -11.02
N ARG A 8 0.67 17.58 -11.39
CA ARG A 8 0.52 16.69 -12.55
C ARG A 8 -0.75 17.04 -13.33
N GLY A 9 -0.61 17.11 -14.66
CA GLY A 9 -1.70 17.05 -15.63
C GLY A 9 -2.08 18.39 -16.26
N GLY A 10 -1.52 18.68 -17.43
CA GLY A 10 -2.06 19.66 -18.37
C GLY A 10 -1.67 19.24 -19.78
N VAL A 11 -2.64 19.18 -20.70
CA VAL A 11 -2.40 18.96 -22.14
C VAL A 11 -2.60 20.30 -22.83
N ALA A 12 -1.63 20.73 -23.64
CA ALA A 12 -1.74 21.92 -24.46
C ALA A 12 -2.52 21.59 -25.75
N TYR A 13 -3.43 22.46 -26.16
CA TYR A 13 -4.11 22.41 -27.46
C TYR A 13 -3.40 23.35 -28.44
N GLU A 14 -3.10 22.88 -29.66
CA GLU A 14 -2.80 23.77 -30.77
C GLU A 14 -4.11 24.17 -31.48
N GLY A 15 -4.38 25.48 -31.58
CA GLY A 15 -5.38 26.01 -32.52
C GLY A 15 -6.44 26.96 -31.96
N ASP A 16 -6.74 26.94 -30.66
CA ASP A 16 -7.52 28.00 -30.00
C ASP A 16 -7.01 28.14 -28.56
N SER A 17 -6.84 29.36 -28.09
CA SER A 17 -6.10 29.72 -26.85
C SER A 17 -6.71 29.19 -25.54
N ARG A 18 -7.75 28.34 -25.61
CA ARG A 18 -8.47 27.76 -24.48
C ARG A 18 -7.80 26.45 -24.04
N HIS A 19 -7.55 26.32 -22.74
CA HIS A 19 -6.95 25.11 -22.16
C HIS A 19 -8.00 24.37 -21.35
N ALA A 20 -8.15 23.06 -21.55
CA ALA A 20 -9.14 22.24 -20.85
C ALA A 20 -8.46 21.23 -19.92
N TRP A 21 -8.88 21.17 -18.66
CA TRP A 21 -8.41 20.21 -17.67
C TRP A 21 -9.54 19.27 -17.28
N TYR A 22 -9.32 17.96 -17.38
CA TYR A 22 -10.30 16.96 -16.98
C TYR A 22 -10.09 16.58 -15.51
N ASP A 23 -11.11 16.86 -14.70
CA ASP A 23 -11.22 16.40 -13.33
C ASP A 23 -11.77 14.98 -13.29
N ALA A 24 -10.89 13.98 -13.12
CA ALA A 24 -11.33 12.60 -12.98
C ALA A 24 -12.16 12.37 -11.70
N THR A 25 -11.98 13.20 -10.67
CA THR A 25 -12.67 13.11 -9.38
C THR A 25 -14.11 13.60 -9.44
N HIS A 26 -14.35 14.68 -10.20
CA HIS A 26 -15.67 15.29 -10.38
C HIS A 26 -16.30 15.01 -11.75
N GLN A 27 -15.62 14.24 -12.60
CA GLN A 27 -15.98 13.97 -14.01
C GLN A 27 -16.34 15.25 -14.78
N SER A 28 -15.58 16.31 -14.55
CA SER A 28 -15.83 17.64 -15.10
C SER A 28 -14.65 18.12 -15.93
N VAL A 29 -14.88 19.08 -16.83
CA VAL A 29 -13.82 19.70 -17.64
C VAL A 29 -13.74 21.17 -17.26
N LEU A 30 -12.63 21.59 -16.67
CA LEU A 30 -12.33 23.01 -16.44
C LEU A 30 -11.82 23.60 -17.75
N VAL A 31 -12.55 24.58 -18.30
CA VAL A 31 -12.10 25.34 -19.48
C VAL A 31 -11.50 26.66 -18.98
N LEU A 32 -10.20 26.83 -19.17
CA LEU A 32 -9.47 28.04 -18.85
C LEU A 32 -9.67 29.10 -19.94
N SER A 33 -9.71 30.36 -19.49
CA SER A 33 -9.83 31.52 -20.35
C SER A 33 -8.70 31.59 -21.40
N PRO A 34 -8.99 32.12 -22.61
CA PRO A 34 -7.99 32.35 -23.66
C PRO A 34 -6.83 33.29 -23.26
N LEU A 35 -6.92 33.98 -22.12
CA LEU A 35 -5.88 34.87 -21.58
C LEU A 35 -4.85 34.14 -20.68
N SER A 36 -4.99 32.84 -20.46
CA SER A 36 -4.08 32.05 -19.62
C SER A 36 -2.83 31.61 -20.41
N LEU A 37 -1.74 32.36 -20.30
CA LEU A 37 -0.62 32.34 -21.27
C LEU A 37 0.47 31.26 -21.09
N LYS A 38 0.48 30.42 -20.06
CA LYS A 38 1.46 29.30 -19.98
C LYS A 38 1.15 28.32 -18.85
N LEU A 39 1.02 27.04 -19.19
CA LEU A 39 1.01 25.94 -18.23
C LEU A 39 2.44 25.38 -18.17
N GLN A 40 3.15 25.63 -17.07
CA GLN A 40 4.52 25.17 -16.89
C GLN A 40 4.52 23.90 -16.03
N GLN A 41 4.72 22.74 -16.65
CA GLN A 41 4.98 21.50 -15.92
C GLN A 41 6.42 21.54 -15.41
N LEU A 42 6.60 21.77 -14.11
CA LEU A 42 7.92 21.75 -13.48
C LEU A 42 8.32 20.28 -13.21
N PRO A 43 9.44 19.78 -13.75
CA PRO A 43 9.96 18.47 -13.37
C PRO A 43 10.46 18.53 -11.92
N LEU A 44 9.99 17.62 -11.08
CA LEU A 44 10.50 17.45 -9.72
C LEU A 44 11.51 16.30 -9.66
N ASP A 45 12.43 16.45 -8.72
CA ASP A 45 13.64 15.67 -8.48
C ASP A 45 13.42 14.13 -8.48
N ALA A 46 14.25 13.42 -9.24
CA ALA A 46 14.19 11.96 -9.42
C ALA A 46 14.46 11.16 -8.13
N SER A 47 14.91 11.83 -7.06
CA SER A 47 15.17 11.25 -5.75
C SER A 47 13.92 10.87 -4.94
N LEU A 48 12.72 11.25 -5.40
CA LEU A 48 11.43 10.99 -4.74
C LEU A 48 10.47 10.11 -5.57
N ASP A 49 10.95 9.49 -6.66
CA ASP A 49 10.14 8.67 -7.57
C ASP A 49 10.63 7.20 -7.56
N PRO A 50 9.99 6.25 -6.85
CA PRO A 50 10.38 4.84 -6.93
C PRO A 50 9.76 4.09 -8.13
N MET A 51 9.22 4.77 -9.15
CA MET A 51 8.65 4.14 -10.35
C MET A 51 9.33 4.61 -11.63
N THR A 52 10.56 4.15 -11.85
CA THR A 52 11.11 3.96 -13.20
C THR A 52 10.71 2.59 -13.73
N ALA A 53 9.40 2.38 -13.94
CA ALA A 53 8.86 1.30 -14.79
C ALA A 53 7.35 1.49 -14.99
N ALA A 54 6.96 2.36 -15.93
CA ALA A 54 5.72 2.32 -16.74
C ALA A 54 5.47 3.68 -17.39
N THR A 55 6.46 4.22 -18.11
CA THR A 55 6.19 5.23 -19.14
C THR A 55 5.63 4.51 -20.36
N ALA A 56 4.31 4.33 -20.40
CA ALA A 56 3.63 4.31 -21.69
C ALA A 56 3.67 5.76 -22.20
N THR A 57 4.69 6.05 -23.01
CA THR A 57 4.77 7.24 -23.83
C THR A 57 3.58 7.22 -24.79
N PHE A 58 2.47 7.86 -24.39
CA PHE A 58 1.38 8.17 -25.29
C PHE A 58 1.83 9.38 -26.10
N SER A 59 2.44 9.14 -27.26
CA SER A 59 2.58 10.17 -28.30
C SER A 59 1.17 10.49 -28.81
N PRO A 60 0.73 11.77 -28.77
CA PRO A 60 -0.52 12.14 -29.42
C PRO A 60 -0.38 11.84 -30.92
N PRO A 61 -1.41 11.30 -31.59
CA PRO A 61 -1.41 11.18 -33.04
C PRO A 61 -1.13 12.55 -33.65
N SER A 62 -0.16 12.61 -34.58
CA SER A 62 0.29 13.82 -35.26
C SER A 62 -0.75 14.49 -36.16
N ASP A 63 -1.99 13.99 -36.20
CA ASP A 63 -3.09 14.47 -37.05
C ASP A 63 -4.43 14.52 -36.28
N LEU A 64 -4.47 15.16 -35.12
CA LEU A 64 -5.74 15.51 -34.45
C LEU A 64 -6.30 16.82 -35.04
N LYS A 65 -6.97 16.71 -36.20
CA LYS A 65 -7.86 17.78 -36.68
C LYS A 65 -8.99 18.01 -35.67
N THR A 66 -9.34 19.27 -35.44
CA THR A 66 -10.48 19.70 -34.62
C THR A 66 -11.75 18.92 -35.00
N LEU A 67 -12.30 18.15 -34.06
CA LEU A 67 -13.54 17.39 -34.27
C LEU A 67 -14.80 18.27 -34.23
N TYR A 68 -14.67 19.55 -33.87
CA TYR A 68 -15.78 20.49 -33.71
C TYR A 68 -15.41 21.89 -34.25
N ASP A 69 -16.10 22.30 -35.31
CA ASP A 69 -16.33 23.69 -35.67
C ASP A 69 -17.71 24.06 -35.10
N PHE A 70 -17.79 25.05 -34.22
CA PHE A 70 -19.03 25.46 -33.57
C PHE A 70 -19.96 26.25 -34.52
N ASN A 71 -19.59 26.39 -35.80
CA ASN A 71 -20.29 27.22 -36.77
C ASN A 71 -21.32 26.49 -37.66
N GLU A 72 -21.46 25.16 -37.59
CA GLU A 72 -22.44 24.47 -38.45
C GLU A 72 -23.22 23.35 -37.76
N PRO A 73 -24.55 23.34 -37.96
CA PRO A 73 -25.27 22.10 -38.15
C PRO A 73 -26.08 22.12 -39.46
N GLU A 74 -25.97 21.04 -40.24
CA GLU A 74 -26.96 20.70 -41.26
C GLU A 74 -28.30 20.39 -40.58
N ALA A 75 -29.19 21.38 -40.57
CA ALA A 75 -30.62 21.18 -40.35
C ALA A 75 -31.37 21.80 -41.53
N SER A 76 -32.15 20.95 -42.20
CA SER A 76 -33.05 21.30 -43.30
C SER A 76 -34.12 22.33 -42.86
N GLY A 77 -34.19 23.46 -43.56
CA GLY A 77 -35.37 24.33 -43.72
C GLY A 77 -35.85 25.16 -42.52
N ASP A 78 -35.84 26.49 -42.69
CA ASP A 78 -36.66 27.53 -42.01
C ASP A 78 -36.41 27.96 -40.54
N HIS A 79 -35.27 27.63 -39.92
CA HIS A 79 -34.93 28.10 -38.57
C HIS A 79 -33.66 28.97 -38.44
N ARG A 80 -33.12 29.51 -39.54
CA ARG A 80 -31.78 30.16 -39.57
C ARG A 80 -31.65 31.39 -38.67
N ASP A 81 -32.67 32.24 -38.56
CA ASP A 81 -32.53 33.52 -37.85
C ASP A 81 -32.60 33.40 -36.31
N ALA A 82 -33.33 32.41 -35.79
CA ALA A 82 -33.43 32.17 -34.34
C ALA A 82 -32.20 31.44 -33.76
N VAL A 83 -31.47 30.68 -34.59
CA VAL A 83 -30.29 29.92 -34.19
C VAL A 83 -29.04 30.81 -34.14
N GLN A 84 -28.89 31.76 -35.07
CA GLN A 84 -27.74 32.68 -35.09
C GLN A 84 -27.71 33.63 -33.89
N GLN A 85 -28.86 34.13 -33.40
CA GLN A 85 -28.89 34.95 -32.18
C GLN A 85 -28.62 34.16 -30.90
N ARG A 86 -29.00 32.88 -30.82
CA ARG A 86 -28.80 32.04 -29.61
C ARG A 86 -27.36 31.57 -29.42
N ASN A 87 -26.58 31.48 -30.49
CA ASN A 87 -25.16 31.10 -30.45
C ASN A 87 -24.25 32.17 -29.78
N GLN A 88 -24.75 33.38 -29.53
CA GLN A 88 -24.02 34.46 -28.84
C GLN A 88 -24.21 34.45 -27.31
N THR A 89 -25.06 33.58 -26.76
CA THR A 89 -25.26 33.49 -25.31
C THR A 89 -24.05 32.91 -24.58
N PRO A 90 -23.61 33.53 -23.46
CA PRO A 90 -22.46 33.06 -22.70
C PRO A 90 -22.74 31.67 -22.12
N ILE A 91 -21.75 30.78 -22.25
CA ILE A 91 -21.82 29.45 -21.66
C ILE A 91 -21.63 29.58 -20.15
N ILE A 92 -22.63 29.19 -19.37
CA ILE A 92 -22.59 29.24 -17.90
C ILE A 92 -21.89 27.99 -17.35
N LEU A 93 -22.20 26.82 -17.91
CA LEU A 93 -21.71 25.53 -17.44
C LEU A 93 -21.62 24.54 -18.60
N LEU A 94 -20.59 23.70 -18.58
CA LEU A 94 -20.39 22.56 -19.48
C LEU A 94 -20.14 21.31 -18.64
N GLN A 95 -20.86 20.23 -18.93
CA GLN A 95 -20.70 18.98 -18.21
C GLN A 95 -20.91 17.76 -19.10
N LEU A 96 -19.93 16.87 -19.14
CA LEU A 96 -20.02 15.60 -19.86
C LEU A 96 -20.83 14.58 -19.05
N SER A 97 -21.56 13.72 -19.76
CA SER A 97 -22.13 12.52 -19.16
C SER A 97 -21.02 11.56 -18.74
N VAL A 98 -21.38 10.62 -17.87
CA VAL A 98 -20.46 9.68 -17.22
C VAL A 98 -19.76 8.77 -18.23
N ASP A 99 -20.46 8.37 -19.29
CA ASP A 99 -19.93 7.63 -20.43
C ASP A 99 -19.32 8.52 -21.52
N SER A 100 -19.26 9.84 -21.27
CA SER A 100 -18.82 10.87 -22.21
C SER A 100 -19.59 10.86 -23.54
N GLN A 101 -20.78 10.28 -23.65
CA GLN A 101 -21.56 10.30 -24.90
C GLN A 101 -22.33 11.61 -25.11
N PHE A 102 -22.77 12.24 -24.02
CA PHE A 102 -23.56 13.47 -24.06
C PHE A 102 -22.81 14.62 -23.40
N LEU A 103 -23.04 15.83 -23.90
CA LEU A 103 -22.54 17.07 -23.35
C LEU A 103 -23.73 17.97 -23.00
N ALA A 104 -23.89 18.30 -21.72
CA ALA A 104 -24.85 19.31 -21.27
C ALA A 104 -24.18 20.68 -21.25
N ILE A 105 -24.84 21.66 -21.87
CA ILE A 105 -24.39 23.05 -22.01
C ILE A 105 -25.47 23.95 -21.42
N GLN A 106 -25.19 24.57 -20.28
CA GLN A 106 -26.08 25.59 -19.72
C GLN A 106 -25.87 26.91 -20.44
N ARG A 107 -26.91 27.40 -21.11
CA ARG A 107 -26.90 28.68 -21.85
C ARG A 107 -27.53 29.82 -21.05
N SER A 108 -28.47 29.50 -20.16
CA SER A 108 -29.10 30.45 -19.25
C SER A 108 -29.50 29.79 -17.93
N ASP A 109 -30.13 30.56 -17.04
CA ASP A 109 -30.72 30.05 -15.80
C ASP A 109 -32.04 29.27 -16.04
N ILE A 110 -32.45 29.06 -17.29
CA ILE A 110 -33.63 28.27 -17.67
C ILE A 110 -33.40 27.31 -18.84
N GLU A 111 -32.31 27.44 -19.61
CA GLU A 111 -32.07 26.66 -20.82
C GLU A 111 -30.79 25.83 -20.73
N VAL A 112 -30.92 24.54 -21.07
CA VAL A 112 -29.82 23.60 -21.21
C VAL A 112 -29.89 22.93 -22.57
N GLN A 113 -28.78 22.96 -23.31
CA GLN A 113 -28.60 22.22 -24.56
C GLN A 113 -27.87 20.91 -24.25
N VAL A 114 -28.43 19.78 -24.67
CA VAL A 114 -27.81 18.46 -24.56
C VAL A 114 -27.39 17.99 -25.94
N LEU A 115 -26.09 17.84 -26.15
CA LEU A 115 -25.51 17.39 -27.42
C LEU A 115 -25.10 15.91 -27.32
N ASP A 116 -25.58 15.08 -28.23
CA ASP A 116 -25.03 13.74 -28.47
C ASP A 116 -23.76 13.87 -29.32
N ARG A 117 -22.62 13.45 -28.78
CA ARG A 117 -21.30 13.60 -29.43
C ARG A 117 -21.12 12.67 -30.62
N GLY A 118 -21.79 11.51 -30.62
CA GLY A 118 -21.68 10.53 -31.71
C GLY A 118 -22.56 10.89 -32.89
N THR A 119 -23.82 11.25 -32.62
CA THR A 119 -24.80 11.56 -33.69
C THR A 119 -24.85 13.04 -34.06
N ARG A 120 -24.21 13.91 -33.28
CA ARG A 120 -24.32 15.39 -33.36
C ARG A 120 -25.74 15.93 -33.18
N ALA A 121 -26.70 15.10 -32.76
CA ALA A 121 -28.04 15.54 -32.44
C ALA A 121 -28.02 16.45 -31.20
N SER A 122 -28.75 17.57 -31.26
CA SER A 122 -28.90 18.48 -30.13
C SER A 122 -30.34 18.49 -29.63
N TYR A 123 -30.51 18.43 -28.31
CA TYR A 123 -31.79 18.46 -27.63
C TYR A 123 -31.83 19.68 -26.72
N TRP A 124 -32.92 20.42 -26.74
CA TRP A 124 -33.12 21.58 -25.89
C TRP A 124 -34.01 21.24 -24.72
N VAL A 125 -33.52 21.48 -23.52
CA VAL A 125 -34.23 21.29 -22.26
C VAL A 125 -34.51 22.66 -21.68
N LEU A 126 -35.78 22.99 -21.56
CA LEU A 126 -36.26 24.20 -20.90
C LEU A 126 -36.75 23.84 -19.50
N CYS A 127 -36.19 24.50 -18.49
CA CYS A 127 -36.66 24.46 -17.11
C CYS A 127 -38.15 24.82 -17.07
N LYS A 128 -38.98 24.03 -16.38
CA LYS A 128 -40.43 24.25 -16.35
C LYS A 128 -40.74 25.64 -15.83
N SER A 129 -41.39 26.44 -16.66
CA SER A 129 -41.73 27.84 -16.41
C SER A 129 -42.95 27.98 -15.49
N LYS A 130 -42.78 27.67 -14.20
CA LYS A 130 -43.57 28.35 -13.16
C LYS A 130 -42.87 29.67 -12.86
N ALA A 131 -43.61 30.76 -12.66
CA ALA A 131 -43.03 32.09 -12.41
C ALA A 131 -41.95 32.01 -11.32
N GLY A 132 -40.73 32.45 -11.63
CA GLY A 132 -39.58 32.44 -10.73
C GLY A 132 -38.77 31.14 -10.64
N ASN A 133 -39.15 30.05 -11.33
CA ASN A 133 -38.32 28.84 -11.36
C ASN A 133 -37.06 29.06 -12.21
N ARG A 134 -35.89 28.74 -11.67
CA ARG A 134 -34.56 28.91 -12.28
C ARG A 134 -33.64 27.77 -11.89
N ILE A 135 -32.77 27.34 -12.79
CA ILE A 135 -31.69 26.39 -12.57
C ILE A 135 -30.65 27.08 -11.68
N LEU A 136 -30.26 26.42 -10.59
CA LEU A 136 -29.24 26.96 -9.69
C LEU A 136 -27.84 26.83 -10.31
N HIS A 137 -26.91 27.69 -9.90
CA HIS A 137 -25.54 27.67 -10.41
C HIS A 137 -24.87 26.31 -10.13
N GLY A 138 -24.39 25.63 -11.17
CA GLY A 138 -23.84 24.27 -11.05
C GLY A 138 -24.92 23.17 -10.96
N GLY A 139 -26.19 23.51 -11.13
CA GLY A 139 -27.35 22.63 -10.92
C GLY A 139 -27.60 21.63 -12.05
N ILE A 140 -26.63 21.37 -12.92
CA ILE A 140 -26.69 20.29 -13.91
C ILE A 140 -25.93 19.11 -13.30
N ILE A 141 -26.55 17.93 -13.27
CA ILE A 141 -25.96 16.74 -12.65
C ILE A 141 -26.26 15.51 -13.51
N TRP A 142 -25.21 14.82 -13.96
CA TRP A 142 -25.35 13.49 -14.56
C TRP A 142 -25.34 12.40 -13.48
N ASN A 143 -26.22 11.41 -13.61
CA ASN A 143 -26.25 10.29 -12.68
C ASN A 143 -25.05 9.36 -12.89
N THR A 144 -24.33 9.02 -11.82
CA THR A 144 -23.13 8.17 -11.80
C THR A 144 -23.39 6.67 -11.66
N HIS A 145 -24.66 6.25 -11.70
CA HIS A 145 -25.07 4.87 -11.40
C HIS A 145 -24.54 3.78 -12.38
N SER A 146 -24.03 4.13 -13.57
CA SER A 146 -23.36 3.15 -14.44
C SER A 146 -22.19 3.75 -15.22
N LEU A 147 -21.00 3.20 -14.98
CA LEU A 147 -19.80 3.48 -15.79
C LEU A 147 -19.79 2.70 -17.12
N LYS A 148 -20.74 1.77 -17.31
CA LYS A 148 -20.88 1.06 -18.59
C LYS A 148 -21.53 1.97 -19.59
N ALA A 149 -21.01 2.00 -20.82
CA ALA A 149 -21.63 2.75 -21.91
C ALA A 149 -23.06 2.23 -22.15
N THR A 150 -24.05 3.03 -21.76
CA THR A 150 -25.47 2.72 -21.94
C THR A 150 -26.05 3.67 -22.97
N SER A 151 -26.96 3.16 -23.82
CA SER A 151 -27.65 3.98 -24.84
C SER A 151 -28.55 5.10 -24.27
N SER A 152 -28.63 5.22 -22.94
CA SER A 152 -29.38 6.27 -22.24
C SER A 152 -28.64 6.71 -20.98
N GLN A 153 -28.73 8.00 -20.67
CA GLN A 153 -28.17 8.63 -19.49
C GLN A 153 -29.25 9.44 -18.77
N ASP A 154 -29.11 9.55 -17.44
CA ASP A 154 -30.05 10.27 -16.58
C ASP A 154 -29.43 11.62 -16.18
N LEU A 155 -30.14 12.70 -16.52
CA LEU A 155 -29.75 14.09 -16.31
C LEU A 155 -30.69 14.74 -15.30
N PHE A 156 -30.15 15.34 -14.25
CA PHE A 156 -30.91 16.08 -13.23
C PHE A 156 -30.61 17.57 -13.34
N LEU A 157 -31.68 18.37 -13.33
CA LEU A 157 -31.61 19.82 -13.16
C LEU A 157 -32.08 20.18 -11.75
N VAL A 158 -31.21 20.83 -10.98
CA VAL A 158 -31.52 21.39 -9.67
C VAL A 158 -32.02 22.81 -9.87
N THR A 159 -33.29 23.04 -9.57
CA THR A 159 -33.99 24.30 -9.78
C THR A 159 -34.49 24.88 -8.47
N LYS A 160 -34.82 26.18 -8.43
CA LYS A 160 -35.40 26.84 -7.25
C LYS A 160 -36.68 26.17 -6.74
N LEU A 161 -37.46 25.53 -7.61
CA LEU A 161 -38.71 24.86 -7.26
C LEU A 161 -38.60 23.33 -7.23
N GLY A 162 -37.38 22.78 -7.31
CA GLY A 162 -37.11 21.38 -7.04
C GLY A 162 -36.20 20.72 -8.07
N LEU A 163 -36.37 19.41 -8.25
CA LEU A 163 -35.53 18.59 -9.15
C LEU A 163 -36.31 18.21 -10.41
N GLU A 164 -35.71 18.42 -11.58
CA GLU A 164 -36.21 17.89 -12.85
C GLU A 164 -35.29 16.78 -13.35
N HIS A 165 -35.84 15.58 -13.49
CA HIS A 165 -35.13 14.41 -14.00
C HIS A 165 -35.49 14.20 -15.46
N HIS A 166 -34.50 14.35 -16.32
CA HIS A 166 -34.57 14.15 -17.76
C HIS A 166 -33.82 12.88 -18.14
N ARG A 167 -34.36 12.12 -19.09
CA ARG A 167 -33.69 10.94 -19.65
C ARG A 167 -33.27 11.23 -21.07
N VAL A 168 -31.96 11.13 -21.31
CA VAL A 168 -31.34 11.34 -22.62
C VAL A 168 -31.07 9.98 -23.23
N SER A 169 -31.51 9.74 -24.46
CA SER A 169 -31.30 8.46 -25.15
C SER A 169 -30.83 8.67 -26.58
N SER A 170 -29.67 8.09 -26.90
CA SER A 170 -29.15 8.09 -28.28
C SER A 170 -29.99 7.17 -29.16
N LYS A 171 -30.39 5.99 -28.65
CA LYS A 171 -31.23 5.03 -29.39
C LYS A 171 -32.62 5.59 -29.73
N ARG A 172 -33.26 6.29 -28.78
CA ARG A 172 -34.58 6.91 -29.00
C ARG A 172 -34.51 8.29 -29.64
N ARG A 173 -33.29 8.83 -29.83
CA ARG A 173 -33.03 10.19 -30.32
C ARG A 173 -33.89 11.23 -29.59
N SER A 174 -33.89 11.17 -28.26
CA SER A 174 -34.79 11.97 -27.44
C SER A 174 -34.14 12.37 -26.12
N CYS A 175 -34.37 13.60 -25.69
CA CYS A 175 -34.24 14.03 -24.30
C CYS A 175 -35.63 14.36 -23.77
N ALA A 176 -36.13 13.56 -22.84
CA ALA A 176 -37.49 13.69 -22.34
C ALA A 176 -37.49 13.84 -20.82
N LEU A 177 -38.33 14.74 -20.31
CA LEU A 177 -38.58 14.85 -18.87
C LEU A 177 -39.27 13.58 -18.38
N HIS A 178 -38.65 12.91 -17.42
CA HIS A 178 -39.13 11.66 -16.84
C HIS A 178 -39.90 11.91 -15.54
N ARG A 179 -39.36 12.73 -14.64
CA ARG A 179 -39.94 12.98 -13.31
C ARG A 179 -39.61 14.39 -12.82
N THR A 180 -40.48 14.96 -12.00
CA THR A 180 -40.20 16.20 -11.25
C THR A 180 -40.42 15.93 -9.76
N VAL A 181 -39.52 16.42 -8.90
CA VAL A 181 -39.67 16.42 -7.44
C VAL A 181 -39.85 17.87 -7.01
N GLY A 182 -41.01 18.22 -6.46
CA GLY A 182 -41.30 19.58 -6.03
C GLY A 182 -40.84 19.85 -4.60
N LEU A 183 -39.93 20.79 -4.42
CA LEU A 183 -39.49 21.34 -3.14
C LEU A 183 -38.76 22.65 -3.38
N TYR A 184 -38.82 23.58 -2.44
CA TYR A 184 -38.06 24.82 -2.59
C TYR A 184 -36.57 24.54 -2.33
N VAL A 185 -35.70 25.01 -3.23
CA VAL A 185 -34.24 24.82 -3.10
C VAL A 185 -33.56 26.17 -2.90
N HIS A 186 -32.92 26.34 -1.75
CA HIS A 186 -32.06 27.48 -1.46
C HIS A 186 -30.63 27.24 -1.95
N GLU A 187 -30.04 26.11 -1.54
CA GLU A 187 -28.67 25.69 -1.85
C GLU A 187 -28.62 24.18 -2.05
N PHE A 188 -27.58 23.68 -2.72
CA PHE A 188 -27.39 22.24 -2.92
C PHE A 188 -25.90 21.83 -2.90
N TRP A 189 -25.67 20.56 -2.60
CA TRP A 189 -24.35 19.92 -2.61
C TRP A 189 -24.47 18.53 -3.24
N TYR A 190 -23.52 18.14 -4.07
CA TYR A 190 -23.56 16.85 -4.75
C TYR A 190 -22.29 16.05 -4.53
N ALA A 191 -22.44 14.79 -4.13
CA ALA A 191 -21.36 13.81 -4.01
C ALA A 191 -21.50 12.75 -5.10
N ALA A 192 -20.81 12.96 -6.22
CA ALA A 192 -20.85 12.09 -7.40
C ALA A 192 -20.46 10.63 -7.09
N SER A 193 -19.49 10.43 -6.20
CA SER A 193 -19.02 9.09 -5.79
C SER A 193 -20.08 8.23 -5.12
N HIS A 194 -21.10 8.84 -4.51
CA HIS A 194 -22.19 8.16 -3.81
C HIS A 194 -23.55 8.37 -4.48
N GLY A 195 -23.61 9.21 -5.52
CA GLY A 195 -24.87 9.61 -6.15
C GLY A 195 -25.80 10.37 -5.21
N VAL A 196 -25.28 11.04 -4.17
CA VAL A 196 -26.10 11.73 -3.16
C VAL A 196 -26.13 13.23 -3.42
N LEU A 197 -27.34 13.79 -3.49
CA LEU A 197 -27.62 15.22 -3.63
C LEU A 197 -28.25 15.74 -2.33
N LEU A 198 -27.60 16.68 -1.66
CA LEU A 198 -28.19 17.43 -0.54
C LEU A 198 -28.83 18.70 -1.05
N VAL A 199 -29.99 19.03 -0.50
CA VAL A 199 -30.77 20.22 -0.84
C VAL A 199 -31.17 20.93 0.44
N SER A 200 -30.83 22.21 0.58
CA SER A 200 -31.39 23.08 1.61
C SER A 200 -32.77 23.57 1.18
N SER A 201 -33.76 23.35 2.04
CA SER A 201 -35.20 23.52 1.81
C SER A 201 -35.88 24.15 3.04
N GLY A 202 -37.20 24.32 2.96
CA GLY A 202 -38.03 24.90 4.00
C GLY A 202 -38.09 26.43 3.91
N SER A 203 -39.05 27.04 4.60
CA SER A 203 -39.24 28.51 4.57
C SER A 203 -38.07 29.28 5.21
N ARG A 204 -37.32 28.61 6.11
CA ARG A 204 -36.17 29.17 6.82
C ARG A 204 -34.80 28.68 6.30
N ALA A 205 -34.77 27.90 5.22
CA ALA A 205 -33.54 27.31 4.67
C ALA A 205 -32.74 26.48 5.69
N ASN A 206 -33.42 25.87 6.67
CA ASN A 206 -32.81 25.16 7.79
C ASN A 206 -33.06 23.64 7.74
N GLU A 207 -33.77 23.16 6.73
CA GLU A 207 -34.02 21.74 6.48
C GLU A 207 -33.12 21.27 5.34
N VAL A 208 -32.28 20.28 5.59
CA VAL A 208 -31.41 19.69 4.58
C VAL A 208 -31.93 18.31 4.23
N VAL A 209 -32.37 18.17 2.99
CA VAL A 209 -32.99 16.97 2.45
C VAL A 209 -31.99 16.26 1.52
N PRO A 210 -31.49 15.08 1.90
CA PRO A 210 -30.68 14.27 1.01
C PRO A 210 -31.56 13.48 0.02
N PHE A 211 -31.08 13.36 -1.21
CA PHE A 211 -31.62 12.49 -2.24
C PHE A 211 -30.55 11.52 -2.72
N LEU A 212 -30.85 10.23 -2.73
CA LEU A 212 -30.06 9.23 -3.43
C LEU A 212 -30.54 9.16 -4.88
N LEU A 213 -29.67 9.55 -5.81
CA LEU A 213 -29.91 9.48 -7.24
C LEU A 213 -29.48 8.10 -7.74
N HIS A 214 -30.44 7.22 -8.00
CA HIS A 214 -30.18 5.84 -8.42
C HIS A 214 -31.06 5.46 -9.61
N GLY A 215 -30.43 5.25 -10.77
CA GLY A 215 -31.14 5.00 -12.03
C GLY A 215 -32.17 6.09 -12.34
N THR A 216 -33.44 5.68 -12.49
CA THR A 216 -34.56 6.57 -12.84
C THR A 216 -35.25 7.24 -11.65
N ASN A 217 -34.78 7.00 -10.42
CA ASN A 217 -35.44 7.48 -9.21
C ASN A 217 -34.50 8.38 -8.39
N ALA A 218 -35.10 9.42 -7.80
CA ALA A 218 -34.51 10.22 -6.73
C ALA A 218 -35.21 9.82 -5.43
N GLU A 219 -34.54 9.01 -4.61
CA GLU A 219 -35.05 8.52 -3.33
C GLU A 219 -34.75 9.56 -2.23
N LYS A 220 -35.78 10.11 -1.58
CA LYS A 220 -35.61 11.01 -0.43
C LYS A 220 -35.06 10.19 0.76
N LEU A 221 -33.94 10.61 1.33
CA LEU A 221 -33.38 10.05 2.55
C LEU A 221 -33.82 10.88 3.78
N PRO A 222 -33.56 10.41 5.01
CA PRO A 222 -33.92 11.14 6.23
C PRO A 222 -33.30 12.55 6.27
N GLU A 223 -34.12 13.54 6.59
CA GLU A 223 -33.74 14.94 6.60
C GLU A 223 -33.00 15.36 7.87
N LEU A 224 -32.18 16.40 7.76
CA LEU A 224 -31.48 17.06 8.85
C LEU A 224 -32.13 18.42 9.09
N VAL A 225 -32.49 18.73 10.34
CA VAL A 225 -33.08 20.03 10.69
C VAL A 225 -32.12 20.79 11.60
N PHE A 226 -31.77 22.00 11.19
CA PHE A 226 -30.86 22.89 11.91
C PHE A 226 -31.62 24.02 12.61
N SER A 227 -30.99 24.60 13.64
CA SER A 227 -31.60 25.70 14.41
C SER A 227 -31.70 27.02 13.62
N THR A 228 -30.78 27.20 12.68
CA THR A 228 -30.64 28.37 11.80
C THR A 228 -30.62 27.95 10.34
N SER A 229 -30.81 28.93 9.45
CA SER A 229 -30.59 28.73 8.02
C SER A 229 -29.18 28.21 7.75
N VAL A 230 -29.06 27.34 6.76
CA VAL A 230 -27.80 26.71 6.37
C VAL A 230 -27.37 27.22 5.02
N SER A 231 -26.18 27.82 4.98
CA SER A 231 -25.54 28.32 3.77
C SER A 231 -24.51 27.34 3.20
N LYS A 232 -24.03 27.63 2.00
CA LYS A 232 -22.97 26.85 1.33
C LYS A 232 -21.65 26.78 2.10
N GLN A 233 -21.40 27.72 3.01
CA GLN A 233 -20.19 27.76 3.85
C GLN A 233 -20.36 26.95 5.15
N ASP A 234 -21.59 26.69 5.58
CA ASP A 234 -21.86 25.98 6.82
C ASP A 234 -21.82 24.46 6.64
N LEU A 235 -22.03 23.98 5.40
CA LEU A 235 -22.11 22.56 5.07
C LEU A 235 -21.16 22.12 3.99
N HIS A 236 -20.51 20.98 4.22
CA HIS A 236 -19.65 20.33 3.25
C HIS A 236 -19.93 18.82 3.17
N LEU A 237 -19.97 18.28 1.96
CA LEU A 237 -20.03 16.84 1.72
C LEU A 237 -18.61 16.29 1.59
N VAL A 238 -18.29 15.27 2.39
CA VAL A 238 -16.98 14.62 2.37
C VAL A 238 -17.12 13.11 2.39
N THR A 239 -16.26 12.42 1.64
CA THR A 239 -16.11 10.96 1.73
C THR A 239 -14.89 10.64 2.57
N LEU A 240 -15.06 9.91 3.67
CA LEU A 240 -13.98 9.51 4.57
C LEU A 240 -14.10 8.00 4.83
N TYR A 241 -13.03 7.25 4.61
CA TYR A 241 -13.02 5.79 4.81
C TYR A 241 -14.14 5.03 4.08
N GLY A 242 -14.54 5.52 2.90
CA GLY A 242 -15.57 4.92 2.06
C GLY A 242 -17.01 5.32 2.42
N ASP A 243 -17.23 6.01 3.54
CA ASP A 243 -18.54 6.48 3.95
C ASP A 243 -18.74 7.97 3.61
N LEU A 244 -19.99 8.37 3.34
CA LEU A 244 -20.36 9.76 3.05
C LEU A 244 -20.79 10.49 4.33
N TYR A 245 -20.20 11.65 4.57
CA TYR A 245 -20.50 12.49 5.71
C TYR A 245 -20.92 13.90 5.29
N VAL A 246 -21.83 14.47 6.07
CA VAL A 246 -22.11 15.90 6.11
C VAL A 246 -21.30 16.51 7.24
N VAL A 247 -20.41 17.43 6.90
CA VAL A 247 -19.66 18.27 7.83
C VAL A 247 -20.43 19.56 8.03
N TYR A 248 -20.87 19.82 9.27
CA TYR A 248 -21.54 21.05 9.65
C TYR A 248 -20.69 21.90 10.59
N SER A 249 -20.48 23.15 10.20
CA SER A 249 -19.82 24.18 11.00
C SER A 249 -20.87 25.03 11.71
N ASP A 250 -21.00 24.88 13.02
CA ASP A 250 -21.81 25.80 13.80
C ASP A 250 -20.98 27.06 14.08
N THR A 251 -21.23 28.12 13.32
CA THR A 251 -20.54 29.42 13.43
C THR A 251 -20.67 30.06 14.82
N ARG A 252 -21.60 29.61 15.67
CA ARG A 252 -21.74 30.11 17.05
C ARG A 252 -20.95 29.29 18.06
N SER A 253 -20.33 28.20 17.64
CA SER A 253 -19.57 27.29 18.48
C SER A 253 -18.17 27.07 17.92
N THR A 254 -17.32 26.40 18.71
CA THR A 254 -16.02 25.90 18.26
C THR A 254 -16.09 24.43 17.84
N LYS A 255 -17.29 23.95 17.45
CA LYS A 255 -17.54 22.55 17.13
C LYS A 255 -17.85 22.35 15.66
N LEU A 256 -17.33 21.26 15.13
CA LEU A 256 -17.65 20.71 13.82
C LEU A 256 -18.40 19.40 14.00
N LEU A 257 -19.64 19.33 13.51
CA LEU A 257 -20.50 18.17 13.65
C LEU A 257 -20.42 17.31 12.38
N LEU A 258 -20.20 16.02 12.56
CA LEU A 258 -20.07 15.07 11.46
C LEU A 258 -21.26 14.12 11.44
N TYR A 259 -22.11 14.25 10.42
CA TYR A 259 -23.29 13.40 10.25
C TYR A 259 -23.03 12.33 9.19
N LEU A 260 -23.17 11.06 9.57
CA LEU A 260 -23.11 9.94 8.63
C LEU A 260 -24.43 9.86 7.85
N VAL A 261 -24.34 9.92 6.52
CA VAL A 261 -25.50 9.81 5.63
C VAL A 261 -25.80 8.35 5.35
N GLY A 262 -26.85 7.81 5.96
CA GLY A 262 -27.36 6.46 5.69
C GLY A 262 -28.73 6.48 5.04
N ARG A 263 -29.12 5.39 4.36
CA ARG A 263 -30.45 5.26 3.75
C ARG A 263 -31.58 5.27 4.79
N ALA A 264 -31.38 4.60 5.93
CA ALA A 264 -32.40 4.47 6.98
C ALA A 264 -32.38 5.60 8.02
N LYS A 265 -31.20 6.20 8.25
CA LYS A 265 -31.03 7.29 9.22
C LYS A 265 -29.81 8.13 8.85
N VAL A 266 -29.89 9.41 9.20
CA VAL A 266 -28.73 10.30 9.23
C VAL A 266 -28.41 10.59 10.69
N THR A 267 -27.16 10.33 11.12
CA THR A 267 -26.78 10.41 12.54
C THR A 267 -25.51 11.21 12.73
N CYS A 268 -25.51 12.12 13.71
CA CYS A 268 -24.28 12.76 14.18
C CYS A 268 -23.40 11.70 14.85
N VAL A 269 -22.24 11.41 14.26
CA VAL A 269 -21.30 10.38 14.76
C VAL A 269 -20.09 10.98 15.47
N ARG A 270 -19.79 12.27 15.22
CA ARG A 270 -18.68 12.99 15.85
C ARG A 270 -19.04 14.45 16.09
N SER A 271 -18.51 15.00 17.17
CA SER A 271 -18.40 16.42 17.44
C SER A 271 -16.90 16.72 17.64
N LEU A 272 -16.33 17.48 16.73
CA LEU A 272 -14.90 17.75 16.63
C LEU A 272 -14.62 19.19 17.08
N ASN A 273 -13.55 19.40 17.84
CA ASN A 273 -13.19 20.71 18.36
C ASN A 273 -12.32 21.43 17.35
N VAL A 274 -12.85 22.50 16.79
CA VAL A 274 -12.06 23.45 16.02
C VAL A 274 -11.38 24.35 17.04
N MET A 275 -10.05 24.26 17.16
CA MET A 275 -9.25 25.06 18.10
C MET A 275 -9.10 26.52 17.62
N LEU A 276 -10.20 27.13 17.18
CA LEU A 276 -10.29 28.50 16.67
C LEU A 276 -11.54 29.18 17.25
N PRO A 277 -11.60 30.53 17.28
CA PRO A 277 -12.76 31.25 17.77
C PRO A 277 -14.06 30.88 17.04
N PRO A 278 -15.23 30.95 17.70
CA PRO A 278 -16.51 30.87 17.01
C PRO A 278 -16.61 31.92 15.90
N GLY A 279 -17.21 31.53 14.78
CA GLY A 279 -17.44 32.41 13.63
C GLY A 279 -16.28 32.46 12.63
N THR A 280 -15.17 31.79 12.90
CA THR A 280 -14.08 31.66 11.93
C THR A 280 -14.54 30.94 10.66
N ALA A 281 -14.30 31.56 9.51
CA ALA A 281 -14.55 30.94 8.21
C ALA A 281 -13.54 29.81 7.97
N LEU A 282 -14.04 28.62 7.63
CA LEU A 282 -13.25 27.42 7.40
C LEU A 282 -13.40 26.93 5.96
N GLU A 283 -12.28 26.53 5.37
CA GLU A 283 -12.26 25.76 4.13
C GLU A 283 -11.84 24.31 4.42
N TYR A 284 -12.25 23.37 3.56
CA TYR A 284 -12.12 21.94 3.82
C TYR A 284 -11.41 21.19 2.72
N SER A 285 -10.55 20.26 3.13
CA SER A 285 -9.96 19.25 2.25
C SER A 285 -10.10 17.86 2.87
N VAL A 286 -10.15 16.84 2.02
CA VAL A 286 -10.01 15.43 2.36
C VAL A 286 -8.71 14.91 1.77
N VAL A 287 -7.74 14.61 2.62
CA VAL A 287 -6.43 14.10 2.18
C VAL A 287 -6.18 12.75 2.86
N ASP A 288 -6.14 11.68 2.07
CA ASP A 288 -5.92 10.31 2.56
C ASP A 288 -6.88 9.93 3.70
N ASN A 289 -8.18 10.17 3.53
CA ASN A 289 -9.21 9.94 4.57
C ASN A 289 -9.06 10.78 5.85
N LEU A 290 -8.27 11.85 5.83
CA LEU A 290 -8.25 12.86 6.89
C LEU A 290 -9.11 14.05 6.47
N LEU A 291 -9.93 14.53 7.40
CA LEU A 291 -10.61 15.80 7.26
C LEU A 291 -9.63 16.90 7.67
N VAL A 292 -9.30 17.80 6.75
CA VAL A 292 -8.41 18.94 6.99
C VAL A 292 -9.26 20.20 6.96
N CYS A 293 -9.15 21.01 8.00
CA CYS A 293 -9.79 22.31 8.13
C CYS A 293 -8.73 23.40 7.99
N HIS A 294 -8.98 24.37 7.13
CA HIS A 294 -8.08 25.48 6.83
C HIS A 294 -8.74 26.80 7.25
N SER A 295 -8.02 27.63 7.97
CA SER A 295 -8.42 29.01 8.24
C SER A 295 -7.46 29.96 7.54
N MET A 296 -7.98 30.71 6.56
CA MET A 296 -7.20 31.75 5.87
C MET A 296 -6.98 32.97 6.75
N GLU A 297 -7.95 33.26 7.64
CA GLU A 297 -7.87 34.36 8.61
C GLU A 297 -6.69 34.18 9.57
N PHE A 298 -6.54 32.98 10.14
CA PHE A 298 -5.46 32.65 11.06
C PHE A 298 -4.23 32.04 10.36
N ASN A 299 -4.29 31.83 9.04
CA ASN A 299 -3.25 31.19 8.24
C ASN A 299 -2.78 29.83 8.80
N VAL A 300 -3.72 29.02 9.30
CA VAL A 300 -3.45 27.70 9.91
C VAL A 300 -4.31 26.61 9.30
N SER A 301 -3.81 25.37 9.39
CA SER A 301 -4.52 24.14 9.06
C SER A 301 -4.47 23.18 10.23
N MET A 302 -5.55 22.45 10.43
CA MET A 302 -5.64 21.35 11.38
C MET A 302 -6.32 20.16 10.72
N PHE A 303 -6.11 18.96 11.26
CA PHE A 303 -6.68 17.76 10.66
C PHE A 303 -7.20 16.78 11.70
N PHE A 304 -8.19 16.01 11.27
CA PHE A 304 -8.91 15.03 12.07
C PHE A 304 -8.89 13.68 11.37
N ASP A 305 -8.47 12.65 12.09
CA ASP A 305 -8.73 11.27 11.71
C ASP A 305 -10.00 10.80 12.43
N ILE A 306 -11.10 10.65 11.69
CA ILE A 306 -12.40 10.30 12.25
C ILE A 306 -12.47 8.86 12.80
N LYS A 307 -11.46 8.03 12.50
CA LYS A 307 -11.33 6.67 13.05
C LYS A 307 -10.42 6.62 14.29
N CYS A 308 -9.76 7.73 14.67
CA CYS A 308 -9.15 7.83 15.99
C CYS A 308 -10.20 7.69 17.09
N ASP A 309 -9.74 7.28 18.28
CA ASP A 309 -10.57 7.10 19.47
C ASP A 309 -11.62 8.21 19.59
N ARG A 310 -12.88 7.81 19.76
CA ARG A 310 -14.05 8.71 19.83
C ARG A 310 -13.98 9.65 21.03
N SER A 311 -13.19 9.31 22.05
CA SER A 311 -12.91 10.22 23.17
C SER A 311 -12.10 11.46 22.75
N ILE A 312 -11.35 11.37 21.64
CA ILE A 312 -10.59 12.49 21.07
C ILE A 312 -11.51 13.31 20.18
N SER A 313 -11.94 14.46 20.67
CA SER A 313 -12.63 15.46 19.85
C SER A 313 -11.66 16.48 19.25
N ASP A 314 -10.47 16.60 19.83
CA ASP A 314 -9.45 17.55 19.39
C ASP A 314 -8.80 17.15 18.06
N PRO A 315 -8.24 18.12 17.33
CA PRO A 315 -7.43 17.83 16.15
C PRO A 315 -6.26 16.92 16.50
N PHE A 316 -5.84 16.08 15.55
CA PHE A 316 -4.74 15.12 15.77
C PHE A 316 -3.39 15.84 16.02
N SER A 317 -3.26 17.04 15.49
CA SER A 317 -2.14 17.95 15.76
C SER A 317 -2.70 19.34 15.99
N ALA A 318 -2.07 20.13 16.88
CA ALA A 318 -2.42 21.53 17.10
C ALA A 318 -2.46 22.31 15.76
N PRO A 319 -3.16 23.45 15.65
CA PRO A 319 -3.22 24.22 14.41
C PRO A 319 -1.81 24.58 13.90
N LEU A 320 -1.53 24.23 12.64
CA LEU A 320 -0.21 24.40 12.02
C LEU A 320 -0.23 25.45 10.92
N PRO A 321 0.81 26.30 10.80
CA PRO A 321 0.86 27.32 9.76
C PRO A 321 0.75 26.74 8.34
N ILE A 322 -0.01 27.43 7.47
CA ILE A 322 -0.06 27.09 6.04
C ILE A 322 1.27 27.52 5.40
N SER A 323 2.03 26.55 4.89
CA SER A 323 3.28 26.83 4.17
C SER A 323 3.03 26.95 2.67
N SER A 324 3.52 28.03 2.06
CA SER A 324 3.57 28.19 0.60
C SER A 324 4.74 27.46 -0.07
N ARG A 325 5.68 26.93 0.74
CA ARG A 325 6.95 26.35 0.27
C ARG A 325 6.89 24.82 0.23
N PRO A 326 7.40 24.18 -0.84
CA PRO A 326 7.67 22.75 -0.86
C PRO A 326 8.73 22.36 0.20
N PRO A 327 8.79 21.08 0.63
CA PRO A 327 9.77 20.63 1.62
C PRO A 327 11.16 20.62 0.98
N GLY A 328 12.19 20.98 1.74
CA GLY A 328 13.58 20.70 1.35
C GLY A 328 14.19 21.61 0.28
N GLN A 329 13.42 22.48 -0.39
CA GLN A 329 14.00 23.49 -1.28
C GLN A 329 14.38 24.76 -0.51
N LYS A 330 15.69 24.96 -0.31
CA LYS A 330 16.26 26.29 -0.09
C LYS A 330 16.28 27.01 -1.44
N HIS A 331 15.16 27.61 -1.86
CA HIS A 331 15.18 28.51 -3.02
C HIS A 331 15.77 29.86 -2.59
N ASP A 332 16.93 30.22 -3.13
CA ASP A 332 17.56 31.55 -3.00
C ASP A 332 16.86 32.65 -3.83
N GLY A 333 15.61 32.41 -4.26
CA GLY A 333 14.80 33.36 -5.02
C GLY A 333 13.67 33.95 -4.19
N ALA A 334 13.29 35.21 -4.46
CA ALA A 334 12.12 35.85 -3.88
C ALA A 334 10.87 34.99 -4.13
N VAL A 335 10.37 34.34 -3.07
CA VAL A 335 9.14 33.54 -3.13
C VAL A 335 7.99 34.48 -3.47
N PRO A 336 7.18 34.20 -4.52
CA PRO A 336 6.00 35.00 -4.80
C PRO A 336 5.09 35.03 -3.57
N SER A 337 4.75 36.22 -3.09
CA SER A 337 3.71 36.38 -2.07
C SER A 337 2.37 36.07 -2.74
N PHE A 338 1.90 34.84 -2.58
CA PHE A 338 0.58 34.44 -3.08
C PHE A 338 -0.49 35.19 -2.30
N THR A 339 -1.32 35.94 -3.01
CA THR A 339 -2.30 36.84 -2.40
C THR A 339 -3.63 36.14 -2.13
N ARG A 340 -3.92 35.02 -2.80
CA ARG A 340 -5.17 34.27 -2.63
C ARG A 340 -4.97 32.77 -2.71
N TRP A 341 -5.62 32.06 -1.79
CA TRP A 341 -5.73 30.61 -1.73
C TRP A 341 -7.21 30.23 -1.82
N ARG A 342 -7.51 29.16 -2.56
CA ARG A 342 -8.84 28.54 -2.61
C ARG A 342 -8.68 27.03 -2.57
N PHE A 343 -9.40 26.39 -1.66
CA PHE A 343 -9.37 24.94 -1.49
C PHE A 343 -10.56 24.34 -2.23
N HIS A 344 -10.24 23.33 -3.04
CA HIS A 344 -11.19 22.59 -3.84
C HIS A 344 -11.20 21.15 -3.36
N ALA A 345 -12.30 20.74 -2.73
CA ALA A 345 -12.48 19.38 -2.29
C ALA A 345 -12.36 18.40 -3.48
N PRO A 346 -11.75 17.21 -3.31
CA PRO A 346 -11.23 16.71 -2.04
C PRO A 346 -9.88 17.31 -1.64
N ASN A 347 -8.91 17.48 -2.54
CA ASN A 347 -7.53 17.81 -2.12
C ASN A 347 -6.77 18.69 -3.11
N LEU A 348 -7.46 19.58 -3.80
CA LEU A 348 -6.83 20.54 -4.71
C LEU A 348 -6.76 21.91 -4.04
N VAL A 349 -5.69 22.64 -4.31
CA VAL A 349 -5.50 24.03 -3.91
C VAL A 349 -5.19 24.84 -5.14
N GLN A 350 -5.97 25.90 -5.33
CA GLN A 350 -5.69 26.95 -6.27
C GLN A 350 -5.03 28.11 -5.52
N ARG A 351 -3.86 28.54 -5.97
CA ARG A 351 -3.19 29.74 -5.47
C ARG A 351 -3.03 30.74 -6.60
N SER A 352 -3.27 32.01 -6.32
CA SER A 352 -3.01 33.08 -7.28
C SER A 352 -2.10 34.16 -6.73
N TYR A 353 -1.32 34.75 -7.62
CA TYR A 353 -0.45 35.89 -7.35
C TYR A 353 -0.48 36.85 -8.53
N SER A 354 -0.39 38.14 -8.24
CA SER A 354 -0.27 39.17 -9.27
C SER A 354 1.19 39.35 -9.63
N ALA A 355 1.55 39.14 -10.89
CA ALA A 355 2.87 39.44 -11.42
C ALA A 355 2.74 40.21 -12.73
N LYS A 356 3.41 41.37 -12.80
CA LYS A 356 3.47 42.23 -14.00
C LYS A 356 2.09 42.56 -14.59
N GLY A 357 1.09 42.84 -13.74
CA GLY A 357 -0.27 43.20 -14.17
C GLY A 357 -1.14 42.01 -14.64
N SER A 358 -0.62 40.78 -14.59
CA SER A 358 -1.36 39.55 -14.90
C SER A 358 -1.55 38.70 -13.63
N GLU A 359 -2.74 38.13 -13.43
CA GLU A 359 -2.98 37.14 -12.37
C GLU A 359 -2.48 35.77 -12.84
N GLN A 360 -1.46 35.26 -12.18
CA GLN A 360 -0.97 33.90 -12.37
C GLN A 360 -1.70 32.98 -11.40
N VAL A 361 -2.20 31.85 -11.91
CA VAL A 361 -2.96 30.87 -11.12
C VAL A 361 -2.24 29.52 -11.20
N GLU A 362 -2.03 28.90 -10.05
CA GLU A 362 -1.42 27.58 -9.95
C GLU A 362 -2.34 26.64 -9.17
N ILE A 363 -2.59 25.47 -9.73
CA ILE A 363 -3.39 24.41 -9.10
C ILE A 363 -2.46 23.28 -8.69
N ARG A 364 -2.62 22.82 -7.46
CA ARG A 364 -1.74 21.85 -6.83
C ARG A 364 -2.52 20.84 -6.01
N LYS A 365 -2.06 19.60 -5.96
CA LYS A 365 -2.65 18.55 -5.15
C LYS A 365 -2.01 18.47 -3.78
N LEU A 366 -2.83 18.52 -2.73
CA LEU A 366 -2.45 18.35 -1.34
C LEU A 366 -2.09 16.89 -1.02
N GLN A 367 -0.94 16.71 -0.37
CA GLN A 367 -0.43 15.41 0.10
C GLN A 367 0.05 15.50 1.55
N LEU A 368 -0.04 14.40 2.30
CA LEU A 368 0.49 14.32 3.66
C LEU A 368 2.00 14.08 3.65
N ASN A 369 2.73 14.81 4.49
CA ASN A 369 4.10 14.43 4.84
C ASN A 369 4.10 13.63 6.14
N LEU A 370 4.13 12.30 6.00
CA LEU A 370 4.12 11.38 7.14
C LEU A 370 5.36 11.53 8.03
N LYS A 371 6.54 11.78 7.46
CA LYS A 371 7.79 11.94 8.22
C LYS A 371 7.71 13.10 9.21
N GLU A 372 7.21 14.26 8.77
CA GLU A 372 7.05 15.43 9.64
C GLU A 372 5.91 15.28 10.64
N ILE A 373 4.83 14.57 10.27
CA ILE A 373 3.77 14.24 11.22
C ILE A 373 4.32 13.33 12.33
N CYS A 374 5.08 12.28 11.99
CA CYS A 374 5.71 11.40 12.96
C CYS A 374 6.61 12.18 13.93
N LYS A 375 7.45 13.09 13.44
CA LYS A 375 8.30 13.93 14.30
C LYS A 375 7.51 14.85 15.22
N THR A 376 6.43 15.46 14.72
CA THR A 376 5.66 16.45 15.51
C THR A 376 4.72 15.78 16.51
N CYS A 377 4.21 14.59 16.17
CA CYS A 377 3.19 13.87 16.91
C CYS A 377 3.71 12.53 17.46
N GLU A 378 5.01 12.41 17.71
CA GLU A 378 5.66 11.17 18.14
C GLU A 378 5.02 10.60 19.41
N HIS A 379 4.75 11.46 20.39
CA HIS A 379 4.13 11.07 21.67
C HIS A 379 2.59 11.02 21.62
N HIS A 380 1.97 11.20 20.45
CA HIS A 380 0.52 11.14 20.33
C HIS A 380 0.06 9.68 20.43
N ARG A 381 -0.82 9.37 21.39
CA ARG A 381 -1.27 8.00 21.69
C ARG A 381 -1.84 7.20 20.49
N GLU A 382 -2.39 7.90 19.50
CA GLU A 382 -2.95 7.30 18.28
C GLU A 382 -1.98 7.32 17.08
N ILE A 383 -0.69 7.62 17.25
CA ILE A 383 0.26 7.74 16.11
C ILE A 383 0.39 6.44 15.31
N LEU A 384 0.45 5.28 15.97
CA LEU A 384 0.58 4.00 15.28
C LEU A 384 -0.71 3.60 14.54
N PRO A 385 -1.92 3.62 15.15
CA PRO A 385 -3.17 3.43 14.43
C PRO A 385 -3.36 4.42 13.27
N PHE A 386 -2.94 5.67 13.45
CA PHE A 386 -2.97 6.69 12.40
C PHE A 386 -2.12 6.29 11.20
N LEU A 387 -0.85 5.91 11.42
CA LEU A 387 0.07 5.50 10.36
C LEU A 387 -0.41 4.23 9.65
N LEU A 388 -0.95 3.27 10.41
CA LEU A 388 -1.49 2.01 9.88
C LEU A 388 -2.66 2.22 8.91
N ARG A 389 -3.34 3.37 8.95
CA ARG A 389 -4.43 3.70 8.03
C ARG A 389 -3.97 4.41 6.75
N ARG A 390 -2.74 4.93 6.69
CA ARG A 390 -2.28 5.83 5.61
C ARG A 390 -2.15 5.12 4.28
N GLY A 391 -2.34 5.85 3.18
CA GLY A 391 -2.24 5.33 1.81
C GLY A 391 -0.80 5.14 1.29
N ASP A 392 0.18 5.86 1.86
CA ASP A 392 1.60 5.69 1.53
C ASP A 392 2.19 4.54 2.36
N HIS A 393 2.03 3.33 1.85
CA HIS A 393 2.29 2.09 2.60
C HIS A 393 3.76 1.92 2.99
N GLU A 394 4.70 2.19 2.08
CA GLU A 394 6.14 2.03 2.31
C GLU A 394 6.63 3.01 3.38
N ALA A 395 6.31 4.30 3.22
CA ALA A 395 6.70 5.30 4.19
C ALA A 395 6.03 5.05 5.56
N ALA A 396 4.74 4.68 5.57
CA ALA A 396 4.02 4.40 6.81
C ALA A 396 4.61 3.19 7.55
N LYS A 397 4.85 2.06 6.87
CA LYS A 397 5.44 0.86 7.49
C LYS A 397 6.81 1.16 8.10
N LEU A 398 7.69 1.81 7.35
CA LEU A 398 9.01 2.18 7.86
C LEU A 398 8.92 3.07 9.11
N LEU A 399 8.06 4.10 9.08
CA LEU A 399 7.86 4.99 10.22
C LEU A 399 7.27 4.27 11.44
N ILE A 400 6.32 3.35 11.24
CA ILE A 400 5.77 2.51 12.31
C ILE A 400 6.87 1.69 12.97
N LEU A 401 7.66 0.96 12.18
CA LEU A 401 8.71 0.08 12.68
C LEU A 401 9.82 0.89 13.39
N MET A 402 10.16 2.07 12.86
CA MET A 402 11.08 3.00 13.52
C MET A 402 10.55 3.49 14.87
N LEU A 403 9.28 3.90 14.95
CA LEU A 403 8.67 4.34 16.21
C LEU A 403 8.65 3.20 17.23
N VAL A 404 8.23 2.00 16.82
CA VAL A 404 8.22 0.80 17.68
C VAL A 404 9.60 0.51 18.24
N ARG A 405 10.63 0.57 17.40
CA ARG A 405 12.02 0.44 17.83
C ARG A 405 12.40 1.51 18.84
N GLY A 406 12.12 2.79 18.56
CA GLY A 406 12.40 3.90 19.48
C GLY A 406 11.74 3.70 20.84
N TYR A 407 10.47 3.27 20.86
CA TYR A 407 9.75 2.93 22.08
C TYR A 407 10.39 1.77 22.86
N ILE A 408 10.93 0.75 22.18
CA ILE A 408 11.57 -0.40 22.85
C ILE A 408 12.95 -0.04 23.43
N VAL A 409 13.72 0.82 22.72
CA VAL A 409 15.11 1.16 23.08
C VAL A 409 15.18 2.32 24.08
N GLU A 410 14.44 3.40 23.85
CA GLU A 410 14.59 4.65 24.60
C GLU A 410 13.76 4.69 25.87
N HIS A 411 12.60 4.04 25.86
CA HIS A 411 11.72 3.99 27.00
C HIS A 411 11.95 2.63 27.67
N GLN A 412 12.43 2.61 28.92
CA GLN A 412 12.36 1.41 29.79
C GLN A 412 10.89 1.09 30.06
N ALA A 413 10.17 0.71 29.00
CA ALA A 413 8.73 0.62 28.96
C ALA A 413 8.31 -0.57 29.82
N SER A 414 7.25 -0.37 30.60
CA SER A 414 6.65 -1.50 31.31
C SER A 414 6.25 -2.58 30.30
N ILE A 415 6.30 -3.85 30.73
CA ILE A 415 5.86 -4.99 29.91
C ILE A 415 4.43 -4.74 29.39
N SER A 416 3.55 -4.15 30.20
CA SER A 416 2.18 -3.79 29.79
C SER A 416 2.15 -2.82 28.60
N SER A 417 3.04 -1.82 28.57
CA SER A 417 3.13 -0.85 27.48
C SER A 417 3.64 -1.50 26.20
N ILE A 418 4.63 -2.40 26.29
CA ILE A 418 5.14 -3.16 25.15
C ILE A 418 4.07 -4.12 24.60
N VAL A 419 3.33 -4.80 25.47
CA VAL A 419 2.22 -5.67 25.04
C VAL A 419 1.16 -4.87 24.28
N GLN A 420 0.80 -3.67 24.75
CA GLN A 420 -0.13 -2.78 24.02
C GLN A 420 0.45 -2.30 22.68
N LEU A 421 1.73 -1.96 22.65
CA LEU A 421 2.45 -1.57 21.44
C LEU A 421 2.42 -2.68 20.39
N LEU A 422 2.82 -3.89 20.77
CA LEU A 422 2.86 -5.06 19.89
C LEU A 422 1.45 -5.46 19.41
N ASN A 423 0.45 -5.43 20.29
CA ASN A 423 -0.96 -5.64 19.92
C ASN A 423 -1.46 -4.66 18.84
N THR A 424 -0.96 -3.43 18.86
CA THR A 424 -1.38 -2.40 17.89
C THR A 424 -0.77 -2.65 16.51
N VAL A 425 0.49 -3.09 16.48
CA VAL A 425 1.30 -3.27 15.27
C VAL A 425 1.12 -4.66 14.65
N GLN A 426 0.71 -5.64 15.46
CA GLN A 426 0.30 -6.96 15.00
C GLN A 426 -1.03 -6.88 14.26
N THR A 427 -0.97 -6.57 12.97
CA THR A 427 -2.16 -6.37 12.15
C THR A 427 -2.59 -7.59 11.38
N VAL A 428 -1.76 -8.64 11.34
CA VAL A 428 -2.11 -9.95 10.77
C VAL A 428 -3.08 -10.66 11.71
N CYS A 429 -4.21 -11.14 11.18
CA CYS A 429 -5.11 -12.04 11.90
C CYS A 429 -5.26 -13.36 11.14
N GLY A 430 -5.38 -14.49 11.86
CA GLY A 430 -5.43 -15.83 11.26
C GLY A 430 -6.56 -16.05 10.23
N SER A 431 -7.63 -15.23 10.24
CA SER A 431 -8.70 -15.29 9.22
C SER A 431 -8.26 -14.82 7.83
N GLU A 432 -7.24 -13.95 7.73
CA GLU A 432 -6.81 -13.32 6.47
C GLU A 432 -5.79 -14.19 5.71
N GLN A 433 -5.00 -15.00 6.42
CA GLN A 433 -4.13 -16.00 5.79
C GLN A 433 -4.93 -17.09 5.06
N ARG A 434 -6.13 -17.44 5.55
CA ARG A 434 -7.01 -18.41 4.87
C ARG A 434 -7.46 -17.91 3.49
N ASN A 435 -7.73 -16.61 3.37
CA ASN A 435 -8.10 -16.00 2.09
C ASN A 435 -6.90 -15.84 1.14
N ASN A 436 -5.72 -15.47 1.66
CA ASN A 436 -4.50 -15.41 0.83
C ASN A 436 -4.06 -16.79 0.32
N HIS A 437 -4.30 -17.87 1.07
CA HIS A 437 -4.04 -19.24 0.60
C HIS A 437 -5.04 -19.71 -0.46
N ILE A 438 -6.30 -19.24 -0.40
CA ILE A 438 -7.32 -19.49 -1.42
C ILE A 438 -7.01 -18.71 -2.71
N GLU A 439 -6.48 -17.50 -2.61
CA GLU A 439 -6.07 -16.73 -3.80
C GLU A 439 -4.80 -17.28 -4.47
N LYS A 440 -3.80 -17.72 -3.69
CA LYS A 440 -2.59 -18.40 -4.21
C LYS A 440 -2.91 -19.77 -4.85
N SER A 441 -3.88 -20.51 -4.32
CA SER A 441 -4.29 -21.80 -4.91
C SER A 441 -5.09 -21.64 -6.21
N LYS A 442 -5.84 -20.53 -6.38
CA LYS A 442 -6.50 -20.21 -7.65
C LYS A 442 -5.52 -19.76 -8.75
N THR A 443 -4.38 -19.17 -8.40
CA THR A 443 -3.35 -18.78 -9.37
C THR A 443 -2.46 -19.95 -9.80
N ALA A 444 -2.30 -20.97 -8.96
CA ALA A 444 -1.51 -22.16 -9.29
C ALA A 444 -2.30 -23.25 -10.03
N GLY A 445 -3.64 -23.24 -9.98
CA GLY A 445 -4.50 -24.28 -10.54
C GLY A 445 -4.92 -24.12 -12.01
N SER A 446 -4.43 -23.11 -12.74
CA SER A 446 -4.88 -22.80 -14.12
C SER A 446 -3.85 -23.12 -15.20
N VAL A 447 -2.82 -23.91 -14.91
CA VAL A 447 -1.81 -24.32 -15.92
C VAL A 447 -1.71 -25.83 -15.93
N LEU A 448 -2.69 -26.50 -16.56
CA LEU A 448 -2.54 -27.78 -17.25
C LEU A 448 -3.85 -28.08 -18.00
N ASP A 449 -3.92 -27.76 -19.30
CA ASP A 449 -4.13 -28.75 -20.37
C ASP A 449 -4.26 -28.11 -21.76
N LYS A 450 -3.80 -28.89 -22.74
CA LYS A 450 -3.38 -28.56 -24.11
C LYS A 450 -4.51 -28.32 -25.13
N ASP A 451 -4.20 -27.40 -26.05
CA ASP A 451 -4.34 -27.42 -27.53
C ASP A 451 -5.60 -28.00 -28.20
N THR A 452 -6.32 -27.16 -28.97
CA THR A 452 -6.40 -27.23 -30.46
C THR A 452 -7.15 -26.02 -31.06
N SER A 453 -6.42 -25.29 -31.91
CA SER A 453 -6.77 -24.29 -32.96
C SER A 453 -8.21 -23.76 -33.15
N SER A 454 -8.36 -22.43 -33.17
CA SER A 454 -8.61 -21.64 -34.41
C SER A 454 -8.84 -20.15 -34.07
N GLY A 455 -8.21 -19.27 -34.85
CA GLY A 455 -8.06 -17.86 -34.53
C GLY A 455 -9.29 -16.98 -34.69
N LYS A 456 -9.35 -15.94 -33.87
CA LYS A 456 -9.86 -14.61 -34.21
C LYS A 456 -9.35 -13.59 -33.19
N GLU A 457 -8.55 -12.65 -33.68
CA GLU A 457 -8.00 -11.53 -32.93
C GLU A 457 -9.12 -10.55 -32.57
N THR A 458 -9.28 -10.28 -31.27
CA THR A 458 -9.97 -9.09 -30.76
C THR A 458 -9.07 -8.46 -29.70
N ALA A 459 -8.59 -7.26 -29.99
CA ALA A 459 -7.76 -6.45 -29.10
C ALA A 459 -8.53 -6.11 -27.81
N GLY A 460 -8.14 -6.77 -26.72
CA GLY A 460 -8.68 -6.54 -25.38
C GLY A 460 -7.74 -5.64 -24.57
N TYR A 461 -8.27 -4.52 -24.10
CA TYR A 461 -7.65 -3.67 -23.08
C TYR A 461 -7.35 -4.49 -21.81
N SER A 462 -6.08 -4.74 -21.51
CA SER A 462 -5.66 -5.29 -20.23
C SER A 462 -5.63 -4.17 -19.18
N ALA A 463 -6.60 -4.19 -18.26
CA ALA A 463 -6.52 -3.41 -17.04
C ALA A 463 -5.33 -3.92 -16.21
N GLU A 464 -4.31 -3.08 -16.05
CA GLU A 464 -3.19 -3.36 -15.15
C GLU A 464 -3.71 -3.56 -13.72
N THR A 465 -3.61 -4.78 -13.21
CA THR A 465 -3.85 -5.12 -11.80
C THR A 465 -2.83 -4.43 -10.92
N VAL A 466 -3.20 -3.26 -10.37
CA VAL A 466 -2.51 -2.61 -9.25
C VAL A 466 -2.44 -3.64 -8.11
N LYS A 467 -1.23 -4.01 -7.67
CA LYS A 467 -1.02 -4.85 -6.48
C LYS A 467 -1.62 -4.13 -5.25
N LEU A 468 -2.84 -4.50 -4.89
CA LEU A 468 -3.50 -4.00 -3.70
C LEU A 468 -2.69 -4.50 -2.49
N HIS A 469 -2.09 -3.59 -1.73
CA HIS A 469 -1.35 -3.97 -0.53
C HIS A 469 -2.36 -4.48 0.52
N ALA A 470 -2.06 -5.63 1.13
CA ALA A 470 -2.98 -6.27 2.06
C ALA A 470 -3.29 -5.35 3.24
N ARG A 471 -4.58 -5.09 3.44
CA ARG A 471 -5.12 -4.43 4.63
C ARG A 471 -6.00 -5.42 5.37
N ASN A 472 -6.00 -5.31 6.68
CA ASN A 472 -6.84 -6.17 7.51
C ASN A 472 -8.30 -5.68 7.55
N ALA A 473 -9.18 -6.43 8.21
CA ALA A 473 -10.60 -6.09 8.38
C ALA A 473 -10.86 -4.72 9.03
N ARG A 474 -9.88 -4.16 9.77
CA ARG A 474 -9.95 -2.81 10.37
C ARG A 474 -9.46 -1.72 9.42
N GLY A 475 -9.02 -2.07 8.22
CA GLY A 475 -8.41 -1.17 7.23
C GLY A 475 -6.95 -0.83 7.51
N PHE A 476 -6.29 -1.55 8.44
CA PHE A 476 -4.89 -1.33 8.78
C PHE A 476 -3.95 -2.07 7.84
N LEU A 477 -2.78 -1.50 7.61
CA LEU A 477 -1.71 -2.14 6.87
C LEU A 477 -1.23 -3.42 7.55
N VAL A 478 -1.09 -4.48 6.77
CA VAL A 478 -0.54 -5.75 7.24
C VAL A 478 0.98 -5.66 7.35
N ILE A 479 1.51 -5.86 8.56
CA ILE A 479 2.94 -5.90 8.86
C ILE A 479 3.39 -7.36 8.98
N GLN A 480 4.41 -7.74 8.22
CA GLN A 480 4.93 -9.11 8.20
C GLN A 480 5.98 -9.33 9.30
N GLN A 481 6.11 -10.57 9.77
CA GLN A 481 7.12 -10.94 10.77
C GLN A 481 8.55 -10.69 10.25
N THR A 482 8.78 -10.88 8.94
CA THR A 482 10.06 -10.57 8.25
C THR A 482 10.40 -9.08 8.26
N GLU A 483 9.41 -8.21 7.97
CA GLU A 483 9.57 -6.75 8.03
C GLU A 483 9.88 -6.30 9.46
N PHE A 484 9.15 -6.86 10.43
CA PHE A 484 9.36 -6.57 11.85
C PHE A 484 10.76 -7.00 12.30
N TYR A 485 11.20 -8.21 11.93
CA TYR A 485 12.55 -8.68 12.22
C TYR A 485 13.62 -7.75 11.64
N ARG A 486 13.51 -7.43 10.35
CA ARG A 486 14.52 -6.63 9.64
C ARG A 486 14.68 -5.23 10.22
N HIS A 487 13.58 -4.56 10.56
CA HIS A 487 13.60 -3.14 10.95
C HIS A 487 13.54 -2.89 12.45
N VAL A 488 13.18 -3.89 13.26
CA VAL A 488 13.09 -3.76 14.72
C VAL A 488 14.09 -4.71 15.38
N TRP A 489 13.91 -6.02 15.26
CA TRP A 489 14.70 -7.01 16.01
C TRP A 489 16.17 -7.02 15.62
N SER A 490 16.48 -7.18 14.34
CA SER A 490 17.86 -7.31 13.84
C SER A 490 18.70 -6.07 14.16
N ASP A 491 18.12 -4.88 14.05
CA ASP A 491 18.80 -3.61 14.34
C ASP A 491 19.10 -3.43 15.83
N ILE A 492 18.16 -3.84 16.71
CA ILE A 492 18.41 -3.85 18.17
C ILE A 492 19.48 -4.89 18.53
N LEU A 493 19.44 -6.08 17.93
CA LEU A 493 20.38 -7.17 18.19
C LEU A 493 21.83 -6.85 17.78
N GLN A 494 22.03 -5.97 16.80
CA GLN A 494 23.37 -5.53 16.39
C GLN A 494 24.04 -4.60 17.42
N ASP A 495 23.27 -3.97 18.32
CA ASP A 495 23.81 -3.11 19.37
C ASP A 495 23.86 -3.85 20.72
N ALA A 496 25.02 -4.48 20.99
CA ALA A 496 25.25 -5.23 22.23
C ALA A 496 25.01 -4.41 23.52
N LYS A 497 25.22 -3.08 23.48
CA LYS A 497 24.98 -2.22 24.67
C LYS A 497 23.49 -2.08 24.97
N VAL A 498 22.66 -2.08 23.93
CA VAL A 498 21.20 -2.01 24.06
C VAL A 498 20.64 -3.36 24.48
N VAL A 499 21.15 -4.46 23.92
CA VAL A 499 20.71 -5.82 24.28
C VAL A 499 20.87 -6.10 25.77
N HIS A 500 21.97 -5.67 26.40
CA HIS A 500 22.16 -5.85 27.86
C HIS A 500 21.31 -4.90 28.73
N ARG A 501 20.76 -3.82 28.16
CA ARG A 501 19.94 -2.84 28.88
C ARG A 501 18.44 -3.10 28.74
N CYS A 502 18.03 -3.76 27.67
CA CYS A 502 16.64 -4.04 27.35
C CYS A 502 16.30 -5.51 27.62
N ASP A 503 15.14 -5.79 28.22
CA ASP A 503 14.60 -7.14 28.36
C ASP A 503 14.05 -7.68 27.02
N LEU A 504 14.85 -7.61 25.96
CA LEU A 504 14.46 -7.90 24.58
C LEU A 504 13.91 -9.33 24.42
N SER A 505 14.50 -10.29 25.12
CA SER A 505 14.01 -11.68 25.12
C SER A 505 12.58 -11.78 25.65
N VAL A 506 12.23 -11.01 26.68
CA VAL A 506 10.86 -10.94 27.22
C VAL A 506 9.93 -10.33 26.19
N TYR A 507 10.33 -9.25 25.52
CA TYR A 507 9.51 -8.59 24.50
C TYR A 507 9.25 -9.48 23.28
N ILE A 508 10.25 -10.23 22.82
CA ILE A 508 10.07 -11.19 21.71
C ILE A 508 9.17 -12.35 22.16
N VAL A 509 9.29 -12.83 23.41
CA VAL A 509 8.38 -13.84 23.96
C VAL A 509 6.94 -13.31 24.02
N GLU A 510 6.72 -12.07 24.46
CA GLU A 510 5.40 -11.44 24.44
C GLU A 510 4.86 -11.29 23.00
N TYR A 511 5.73 -10.98 22.02
CA TYR A 511 5.36 -10.97 20.61
C TYR A 511 4.92 -12.36 20.11
N ILE A 512 5.63 -13.43 20.48
CA ILE A 512 5.28 -14.81 20.15
C ILE A 512 3.95 -15.20 20.78
N LYS A 513 3.72 -14.86 22.06
CA LYS A 513 2.42 -15.06 22.72
C LYS A 513 1.30 -14.35 21.97
N ASN A 514 1.53 -13.09 21.60
CA ASN A 514 0.59 -12.29 20.84
C ASN A 514 0.22 -12.91 19.47
N LEU A 515 1.21 -13.45 18.75
CA LEU A 515 0.99 -14.19 17.50
C LEU A 515 0.07 -15.40 17.73
N ARG A 516 0.38 -16.22 18.75
CA ARG A 516 -0.37 -17.44 19.07
C ARG A 516 -1.81 -17.13 19.50
N GLU A 517 -2.01 -16.13 20.36
CA GLU A 517 -3.33 -15.67 20.80
C GLU A 517 -4.21 -15.22 19.63
N ASN A 518 -3.62 -14.54 18.65
CA ASN A 518 -4.30 -14.08 17.42
C ASN A 518 -4.35 -15.15 16.31
N LYS A 519 -3.96 -16.41 16.61
CA LYS A 519 -3.96 -17.55 15.69
C LYS A 519 -3.09 -17.30 14.43
N VAL A 520 -2.01 -16.53 14.60
CA VAL A 520 -1.00 -16.31 13.56
C VAL A 520 0.13 -17.33 13.79
N PRO A 521 0.51 -18.11 12.77
CA PRO A 521 1.64 -19.03 12.89
C PRO A 521 2.94 -18.23 13.10
N VAL A 522 3.72 -18.65 14.09
CA VAL A 522 5.03 -18.06 14.37
C VAL A 522 5.98 -18.49 13.26
N GLU A 523 6.51 -17.54 12.51
CA GLU A 523 7.48 -17.80 11.44
C GLU A 523 8.86 -18.12 12.02
N ASN A 524 9.65 -18.92 11.30
CA ASN A 524 11.01 -19.30 11.71
C ASN A 524 11.87 -18.07 12.05
N ILE A 525 11.72 -16.98 11.30
CA ILE A 525 12.48 -15.75 11.53
C ILE A 525 12.26 -15.15 12.92
N THR A 526 11.06 -15.29 13.50
CA THR A 526 10.78 -14.83 14.87
C THR A 526 11.40 -15.76 15.92
N ASN A 527 11.42 -17.08 15.67
CA ASN A 527 12.12 -18.03 16.53
C ASN A 527 13.64 -17.79 16.51
N VAL A 528 14.21 -17.53 15.33
CA VAL A 528 15.62 -17.17 15.14
C VAL A 528 15.95 -15.89 15.90
N ALA A 529 15.11 -14.85 15.81
CA ALA A 529 15.30 -13.60 16.54
C ALA A 529 15.42 -13.80 18.06
N LEU A 530 14.57 -14.66 18.65
CA LEU A 530 14.62 -14.98 20.07
C LEU A 530 15.90 -15.74 20.43
N ALA A 531 16.34 -16.66 19.58
CA ALA A 531 17.57 -17.40 19.79
C ALA A 531 18.82 -16.50 19.69
N GLU A 532 18.88 -15.62 18.68
CA GLU A 532 19.92 -14.60 18.55
C GLU A 532 19.96 -13.68 19.77
N CYS A 533 18.78 -13.31 20.30
CA CYS A 533 18.68 -12.50 21.52
C CYS A 533 19.31 -13.17 22.73
N PHE A 534 19.06 -14.47 22.96
CA PHE A 534 19.66 -15.18 24.10
C PHE A 534 21.18 -15.31 23.98
N ILE A 535 21.68 -15.54 22.76
CA ILE A 535 23.12 -15.62 22.49
C ILE A 535 23.77 -14.25 22.71
N ALA A 536 23.20 -13.19 22.14
CA ALA A 536 23.70 -11.82 22.29
C ALA A 536 23.65 -11.33 23.74
N ALA A 537 22.67 -11.76 24.53
CA ALA A 537 22.57 -11.45 25.95
C ALA A 537 23.54 -12.26 26.84
N GLY A 538 24.25 -13.25 26.29
CA GLY A 538 25.14 -14.14 27.05
C GLY A 538 24.39 -15.18 27.89
N GLU A 539 23.16 -15.55 27.51
CA GLU A 539 22.26 -16.43 28.25
C GLU A 539 21.96 -17.76 27.49
N PRO A 540 22.97 -18.54 27.09
CA PRO A 540 22.79 -19.76 26.27
C PRO A 540 22.03 -20.87 27.03
N ASN A 541 22.06 -20.85 28.37
CA ASN A 541 21.36 -21.83 29.19
C ASN A 541 19.83 -21.67 29.07
N LYS A 542 19.33 -20.43 29.00
CA LYS A 542 17.90 -20.16 28.77
C LYS A 542 17.48 -20.61 27.38
N LEU A 543 18.31 -20.33 26.37
CA LEU A 543 18.09 -20.82 25.01
C LEU A 543 18.00 -22.36 24.98
N TYR A 544 18.95 -23.06 25.62
CA TYR A 544 18.92 -24.51 25.71
C TYR A 544 17.60 -25.02 26.32
N GLN A 545 17.11 -24.40 27.41
CA GLN A 545 15.82 -24.77 27.99
C GLN A 545 14.66 -24.57 27.02
N PHE A 546 14.60 -23.42 26.32
CA PHE A 546 13.54 -23.15 25.34
C PHE A 546 13.52 -24.16 24.19
N LEU A 547 14.70 -24.59 23.74
CA LEU A 547 14.84 -25.62 22.70
C LEU A 547 14.49 -27.01 23.21
N HIS A 548 14.96 -27.36 24.41
CA HIS A 548 14.71 -28.66 25.03
C HIS A 548 13.21 -28.89 25.32
N TYR A 549 12.49 -27.84 25.71
CA TYR A 549 11.04 -27.89 25.91
C TYR A 549 10.23 -27.66 24.62
N HIS A 550 10.88 -27.61 23.44
CA HIS A 550 10.24 -27.39 22.14
C HIS A 550 9.35 -26.12 22.09
N VAL A 551 9.75 -25.07 22.81
CA VAL A 551 9.06 -23.77 22.76
C VAL A 551 9.26 -23.12 21.38
N LEU A 552 10.48 -23.22 20.86
CA LEU A 552 10.85 -22.81 19.51
C LEU A 552 10.67 -24.00 18.57
N ALA A 553 10.04 -23.76 17.41
CA ALA A 553 9.89 -24.79 16.39
C ALA A 553 11.24 -25.07 15.72
N ASP A 554 11.52 -26.35 15.46
CA ASP A 554 12.70 -26.76 14.71
C ASP A 554 12.69 -26.12 13.31
N SER A 555 13.82 -25.55 12.92
CA SER A 555 14.02 -24.98 11.60
C SER A 555 15.49 -25.08 11.20
N VAL A 556 15.77 -25.08 9.90
CA VAL A 556 17.13 -25.19 9.38
C VAL A 556 17.96 -24.00 9.84
N GLU A 557 17.37 -22.79 9.80
CA GLU A 557 18.03 -21.55 10.21
C GLU A 557 18.41 -21.56 11.70
N LEU A 558 17.55 -22.15 12.54
CA LEU A 558 17.82 -22.28 13.97
C LEU A 558 18.91 -23.33 14.24
N ALA A 559 18.89 -24.46 13.53
CA ALA A 559 19.93 -25.49 13.64
C ALA A 559 21.31 -24.95 13.22
N GLU A 560 21.39 -24.22 12.11
CA GLU A 560 22.60 -23.53 11.66
C GLU A 560 23.11 -22.53 12.69
N LEU A 561 22.21 -21.74 13.30
CA LEU A 561 22.55 -20.80 14.36
C LEU A 561 23.14 -21.52 15.59
N MET A 562 22.57 -22.65 15.99
CA MET A 562 23.06 -23.44 17.14
C MET A 562 24.45 -24.01 16.87
N ILE A 563 24.67 -24.55 15.67
CA ILE A 563 25.95 -25.12 15.25
C ILE A 563 27.03 -24.04 15.20
N ARG A 564 26.73 -22.88 14.62
CA ARG A 564 27.66 -21.74 14.54
C ARG A 564 28.14 -21.27 15.92
N ASN A 565 27.29 -21.37 16.94
CA ASN A 565 27.62 -21.00 18.31
C ASN A 565 28.05 -22.21 19.18
N GLY A 566 28.13 -23.40 18.58
CA GLY A 566 28.41 -24.64 19.26
C GLY A 566 29.86 -24.80 19.71
N GLU A 567 30.81 -24.09 19.09
CA GLU A 567 32.20 -24.04 19.56
C GLU A 567 32.32 -23.34 20.92
N THR A 568 31.56 -22.26 21.11
CA THR A 568 31.49 -21.54 22.39
C THR A 568 30.61 -22.28 23.41
N TYR A 569 29.53 -22.91 22.94
CA TYR A 569 28.55 -23.59 23.79
C TYR A 569 28.27 -25.01 23.28
N PRO A 570 29.03 -26.02 23.74
CA PRO A 570 28.94 -27.41 23.23
C PRO A 570 27.54 -28.04 23.33
N ALA A 571 26.72 -27.63 24.29
CA ALA A 571 25.34 -28.08 24.41
C ALA A 571 24.47 -27.65 23.20
N LEU A 572 24.70 -26.46 22.64
CA LEU A 572 23.99 -25.98 21.45
C LEU A 572 24.38 -26.78 20.21
N MET A 573 25.66 -27.19 20.10
CA MET A 573 26.11 -28.06 19.00
C MET A 573 25.27 -29.34 18.90
N GLN A 574 25.10 -30.06 20.03
CA GLN A 574 24.29 -31.28 20.03
C GLN A 574 22.83 -31.02 19.69
N VAL A 575 22.24 -29.94 20.22
CA VAL A 575 20.85 -29.57 19.90
C VAL A 575 20.67 -29.26 18.42
N GLY A 576 21.62 -28.57 17.78
CA GLY A 576 21.59 -28.30 16.34
C GLY A 576 21.66 -29.56 15.49
N LEU A 577 22.53 -30.52 15.85
CA LEU A 577 22.60 -31.83 15.21
C LEU A 577 21.28 -32.61 15.37
N ASP A 578 20.71 -32.60 16.57
CA ASP A 578 19.44 -33.26 16.84
C ASP A 578 18.28 -32.62 16.06
N MET A 579 18.30 -31.29 15.87
CA MET A 579 17.34 -30.58 15.02
C MET A 579 17.42 -31.02 13.56
N TYR A 580 18.61 -31.05 12.95
CA TYR A 580 18.75 -31.55 11.58
C TYR A 580 18.25 -32.98 11.44
N PHE A 581 18.53 -33.84 12.43
CA PHE A 581 18.02 -35.20 12.44
C PHE A 581 16.49 -35.23 12.45
N ARG A 582 15.82 -34.45 13.32
CA ARG A 582 14.35 -34.38 13.39
C ARG A 582 13.72 -33.78 12.14
N LEU A 583 14.36 -32.78 11.52
CA LEU A 583 13.93 -32.15 10.27
C LEU A 583 14.19 -33.01 9.03
N ARG A 584 14.96 -34.10 9.17
CA ARG A 584 15.46 -34.95 8.06
C ARG A 584 16.37 -34.22 7.08
N GLU A 585 17.07 -33.18 7.55
CA GLU A 585 18.13 -32.51 6.80
C GLU A 585 19.45 -33.30 6.92
N ILE A 586 19.43 -34.52 6.38
CA ILE A 586 20.52 -35.50 6.53
C ILE A 586 21.83 -34.98 5.94
N CYS A 587 21.75 -34.24 4.84
CA CYS A 587 22.93 -33.71 4.18
C CYS A 587 23.69 -32.73 5.08
N SER A 588 22.99 -31.74 5.61
CA SER A 588 23.55 -30.75 6.54
C SER A 588 24.05 -31.42 7.81
N LEU A 589 23.31 -32.40 8.34
CA LEU A 589 23.73 -33.21 9.49
C LEU A 589 25.07 -33.91 9.25
N VAL A 590 25.20 -34.64 8.13
CA VAL A 590 26.42 -35.40 7.82
C VAL A 590 27.59 -34.44 7.58
N ARG A 591 27.40 -33.32 6.85
CA ARG A 591 28.45 -32.31 6.67
C ARG A 591 28.95 -31.77 8.00
N THR A 592 28.04 -31.34 8.88
CA THR A 592 28.44 -30.81 10.18
C THR A 592 29.15 -31.87 11.03
N LEU A 593 28.71 -33.14 11.01
CA LEU A 593 29.41 -34.23 11.71
C LEU A 593 30.84 -34.45 11.17
N LEU A 594 31.03 -34.31 9.86
CA LEU A 594 32.34 -34.38 9.24
C LEU A 594 33.22 -33.19 9.62
N ASP A 595 32.66 -31.99 9.69
CA ASP A 595 33.37 -30.76 10.08
C ASP A 595 33.86 -30.82 11.53
N ILE A 596 33.04 -31.34 12.46
CA ILE A 596 33.43 -31.54 13.87
C ILE A 596 34.30 -32.79 14.09
N GLY A 597 34.59 -33.57 13.04
CA GLY A 597 35.45 -34.75 13.11
C GLY A 597 34.81 -36.02 13.70
N GLN A 598 33.48 -36.09 13.80
CA GLN A 598 32.71 -37.28 14.21
C GLN A 598 32.43 -38.21 13.01
N THR A 599 33.48 -38.66 12.33
CA THR A 599 33.38 -39.37 11.06
C THR A 599 32.65 -40.71 11.15
N GLU A 600 32.79 -41.46 12.25
CA GLU A 600 32.09 -42.75 12.42
C GLU A 600 30.57 -42.56 12.47
N ARG A 601 30.10 -41.59 13.27
CA ARG A 601 28.67 -41.24 13.35
C ARG A 601 28.15 -40.72 12.02
N ALA A 602 28.96 -39.96 11.28
CA ALA A 602 28.65 -39.50 9.93
C ALA A 602 28.46 -40.66 8.95
N ILE A 603 29.37 -41.65 8.96
CA ILE A 603 29.29 -42.87 8.15
C ILE A 603 28.03 -43.66 8.49
N GLU A 604 27.75 -43.88 9.78
CA GLU A 604 26.56 -44.64 10.21
C GLU A 604 25.25 -44.00 9.71
N ILE A 605 25.14 -42.68 9.82
CA ILE A 605 23.95 -41.94 9.38
C ILE A 605 23.84 -41.97 7.85
N ALA A 606 24.95 -41.75 7.13
CA ALA A 606 24.97 -41.83 5.67
C ALA A 606 24.57 -43.25 5.19
N TRP A 607 25.11 -44.29 5.81
CA TRP A 607 24.78 -45.69 5.49
C TRP A 607 23.30 -45.99 5.69
N ARG A 608 22.72 -45.56 6.81
CA ARG A 608 21.29 -45.77 7.12
C ARG A 608 20.33 -45.05 6.16
N ASN A 609 20.79 -43.99 5.50
CA ASN A 609 19.99 -43.16 4.60
C ASN A 609 20.43 -43.28 3.14
N MET A 610 21.18 -44.34 2.82
CA MET A 610 21.70 -44.58 1.48
C MET A 610 20.56 -44.76 0.47
N GLY A 611 20.62 -44.02 -0.65
CA GLY A 611 19.59 -44.04 -1.70
C GLY A 611 18.63 -42.85 -1.69
N LEU A 612 18.74 -41.93 -0.73
CA LEU A 612 18.10 -40.62 -0.81
C LEU A 612 18.89 -39.71 -1.76
N THR A 613 18.21 -38.99 -2.66
CA THR A 613 18.86 -38.04 -3.58
C THR A 613 19.54 -36.87 -2.88
N SER A 614 19.14 -36.56 -1.65
CA SER A 614 19.79 -35.55 -0.80
C SER A 614 20.99 -36.10 -0.02
N CYS A 615 21.25 -37.42 -0.08
CA CYS A 615 22.30 -38.10 0.66
C CYS A 615 22.91 -39.20 -0.22
N ASP A 616 23.70 -38.78 -1.20
CA ASP A 616 24.48 -39.65 -2.09
C ASP A 616 25.90 -39.07 -2.33
N ALA A 617 26.71 -39.81 -3.08
CA ALA A 617 28.09 -39.43 -3.38
C ALA A 617 28.22 -38.16 -4.23
N SER A 618 27.19 -37.75 -4.97
CA SER A 618 27.23 -36.51 -5.77
C SER A 618 27.18 -35.27 -4.88
N VAL A 619 26.47 -35.37 -3.75
CA VAL A 619 26.26 -34.29 -2.78
C VAL A 619 27.27 -34.35 -1.62
N LEU A 620 27.69 -35.56 -1.24
CA LEU A 620 28.64 -35.87 -0.17
C LEU A 620 29.73 -36.81 -0.72
N PRO A 621 30.74 -36.26 -1.42
CA PRO A 621 31.76 -37.08 -2.07
C PRO A 621 32.61 -37.83 -1.04
N GLY A 622 33.08 -39.02 -1.40
CA GLY A 622 33.84 -39.90 -0.50
C GLY A 622 35.09 -39.25 0.10
N VAL A 623 35.67 -38.28 -0.63
CA VAL A 623 36.81 -37.48 -0.18
C VAL A 623 36.51 -36.68 1.10
N ALA A 624 35.28 -36.21 1.30
CA ALA A 624 34.91 -35.43 2.49
C ALA A 624 34.99 -36.29 3.77
N PHE A 625 34.60 -37.58 3.68
CA PHE A 625 34.74 -38.53 4.76
C PHE A 625 36.20 -38.86 5.04
N PHE A 626 37.02 -39.01 3.99
CA PHE A 626 38.46 -39.23 4.13
C PHE A 626 39.15 -38.06 4.83
N ASP A 627 38.98 -36.84 4.31
CA ASP A 627 39.64 -35.67 4.87
C ASP A 627 39.20 -35.40 6.32
N SER A 628 37.92 -35.60 6.64
CA SER A 628 37.40 -35.51 8.02
C SER A 628 38.07 -36.51 8.94
N LEU A 629 38.15 -37.79 8.54
CA LEU A 629 38.77 -38.83 9.35
C LEU A 629 40.25 -38.54 9.58
N VAL A 630 40.98 -38.15 8.52
CA VAL A 630 42.40 -37.84 8.59
C VAL A 630 42.64 -36.66 9.53
N ARG A 631 41.91 -35.55 9.35
CA ARG A 631 42.01 -34.39 10.25
C ARG A 631 41.73 -34.77 11.71
N SER A 632 40.74 -35.64 11.95
CA SER A 632 40.38 -36.14 13.28
C SER A 632 41.50 -36.98 13.92
N VAL A 633 42.18 -37.86 13.16
CA VAL A 633 43.29 -38.67 13.70
C VAL A 633 44.61 -37.90 13.82
N THR A 634 44.81 -36.82 13.04
CA THR A 634 46.02 -35.98 13.10
C THR A 634 45.90 -34.81 14.07
N SER A 635 44.76 -34.62 14.72
CA SER A 635 44.51 -33.48 15.61
C SER A 635 45.41 -33.52 16.86
N PRO A 636 46.11 -32.41 17.18
CA PRO A 636 46.99 -32.34 18.35
C PRO A 636 46.16 -32.36 19.64
N GLY A 637 46.14 -33.52 20.32
CA GLY A 637 45.42 -33.70 21.59
C GLY A 637 44.78 -35.07 21.79
N GLN A 638 44.63 -35.87 20.73
CA GLN A 638 44.13 -37.25 20.83
C GLN A 638 45.22 -38.25 20.41
N THR A 639 45.82 -38.93 21.38
CA THR A 639 46.75 -40.04 21.11
C THR A 639 45.97 -41.31 20.80
N ARG A 640 45.81 -41.62 19.50
CA ARG A 640 45.22 -42.88 19.03
C ARG A 640 46.32 -43.89 18.74
N SER A 641 46.08 -45.16 19.09
CA SER A 641 47.03 -46.24 18.76
C SER A 641 47.05 -46.48 17.24
N PRO A 642 48.19 -46.91 16.65
CA PRO A 642 48.27 -47.24 15.23
C PRO A 642 47.26 -48.30 14.78
N LEU A 643 46.89 -49.22 15.69
CA LEU A 643 45.85 -50.23 15.44
C LEU A 643 44.47 -49.58 15.25
N GLN A 644 44.10 -48.64 16.12
CA GLN A 644 42.83 -47.91 16.03
C GLN A 644 42.75 -47.11 14.72
N VAL A 645 43.81 -46.37 14.37
CA VAL A 645 43.85 -45.60 13.11
C VAL A 645 43.72 -46.52 11.89
N THR A 646 44.38 -47.68 11.92
CA THR A 646 44.26 -48.70 10.86
C THR A 646 42.82 -49.22 10.75
N GLN A 647 42.15 -49.50 11.87
CA GLN A 647 40.76 -49.96 11.89
C GLN A 647 39.79 -48.91 11.35
N MET A 648 39.93 -47.65 11.77
CA MET A 648 39.07 -46.56 11.29
C MET A 648 39.20 -46.36 9.78
N LEU A 649 40.44 -46.37 9.25
CA LEU A 649 40.68 -46.29 7.80
C LEU A 649 40.16 -47.53 7.06
N GLY A 650 40.26 -48.72 7.65
CA GLY A 650 39.67 -49.93 7.11
C GLY A 650 38.15 -49.86 7.00
N ASN A 651 37.47 -49.36 8.05
CA ASN A 651 36.03 -49.18 8.07
C ASN A 651 35.57 -48.13 7.04
N LEU A 652 36.30 -47.01 6.95
CA LEU A 652 36.04 -46.00 5.92
C LEU A 652 36.19 -46.57 4.51
N LEU A 653 37.23 -47.35 4.26
CA LEU A 653 37.45 -47.97 2.95
C LEU A 653 36.30 -48.91 2.56
N LEU A 654 35.78 -49.69 3.51
CA LEU A 654 34.62 -50.57 3.27
C LEU A 654 33.37 -49.76 2.93
N PHE A 655 33.13 -48.65 3.62
CA PHE A 655 32.04 -47.73 3.31
C PHE A 655 32.17 -47.12 1.92
N LEU A 656 33.34 -46.57 1.58
CA LEU A 656 33.56 -45.88 0.30
C LEU A 656 33.42 -46.80 -0.92
N LYS A 657 33.74 -48.09 -0.79
CA LYS A 657 33.50 -49.08 -1.86
C LYS A 657 32.03 -49.19 -2.25
N VAL A 658 31.12 -48.86 -1.34
CA VAL A 658 29.67 -48.92 -1.58
C VAL A 658 29.13 -47.52 -1.84
N TRP A 659 29.58 -46.52 -1.08
CA TRP A 659 29.10 -45.13 -1.15
C TRP A 659 29.55 -44.39 -2.41
N ASP A 660 30.85 -44.37 -2.67
CA ASP A 660 31.47 -43.63 -3.77
C ASP A 660 32.59 -44.46 -4.40
N PRO A 661 32.23 -45.57 -5.09
CA PRO A 661 33.21 -46.46 -5.70
C PRO A 661 34.03 -45.76 -6.78
N ALA A 662 33.44 -44.77 -7.47
CA ALA A 662 34.11 -43.99 -8.50
C ALA A 662 35.31 -43.20 -7.94
N ALA A 663 35.20 -42.66 -6.72
CA ALA A 663 36.31 -41.96 -6.08
C ALA A 663 37.53 -42.86 -5.81
N LEU A 664 37.34 -44.18 -5.67
CA LEU A 664 38.41 -45.15 -5.45
C LEU A 664 38.98 -45.74 -6.75
N GLN A 665 38.33 -45.52 -7.91
CA GLN A 665 38.79 -46.04 -9.19
C GLN A 665 40.08 -45.35 -9.64
N ARG A 666 40.94 -46.12 -10.30
CA ARG A 666 42.19 -45.66 -10.90
C ARG A 666 42.10 -45.83 -12.41
N SER A 667 42.61 -44.86 -13.17
CA SER A 667 42.69 -44.97 -14.62
C SER A 667 43.82 -45.92 -15.07
N ILE A 668 44.95 -45.94 -14.34
CA ILE A 668 46.10 -46.83 -14.56
C ILE A 668 46.59 -47.33 -13.18
N THR A 669 47.22 -48.51 -13.09
CA THR A 669 47.72 -49.08 -11.82
C THR A 669 48.64 -48.14 -11.03
N THR A 670 49.34 -47.23 -11.72
CA THR A 670 50.27 -46.24 -11.16
C THR A 670 49.67 -44.84 -10.95
N SER A 671 48.47 -44.54 -11.47
CA SER A 671 47.85 -43.22 -11.31
C SER A 671 47.10 -43.11 -9.98
N PRO A 672 47.13 -41.92 -9.32
CA PRO A 672 46.32 -41.70 -8.13
C PRO A 672 44.82 -41.79 -8.44
N SER A 673 44.02 -42.24 -7.48
CA SER A 673 42.55 -42.23 -7.60
C SER A 673 41.99 -40.81 -7.56
N THR A 674 40.75 -40.62 -7.97
CA THR A 674 40.06 -39.31 -7.84
C THR A 674 40.04 -38.84 -6.38
N LEU A 675 39.84 -39.75 -5.41
CA LEU A 675 39.94 -39.42 -3.98
C LEU A 675 41.31 -38.90 -3.61
N ALA A 676 42.39 -39.58 -4.03
CA ALA A 676 43.75 -39.19 -3.70
C ALA A 676 44.16 -37.86 -4.36
N ILE A 677 43.59 -37.52 -5.51
CA ILE A 677 43.80 -36.23 -6.19
C ILE A 677 43.04 -35.10 -5.48
N CYS A 678 41.80 -35.35 -5.05
CA CYS A 678 40.93 -34.33 -4.46
C CYS A 678 41.11 -34.16 -2.94
N ALA A 679 41.78 -35.09 -2.27
CA ALA A 679 42.00 -35.04 -0.82
C ALA A 679 42.82 -33.81 -0.42
N THR A 680 42.31 -33.06 0.55
CA THR A 680 43.01 -31.90 1.12
C THR A 680 43.93 -32.32 2.26
N ALA A 681 43.64 -33.45 2.93
CA ALA A 681 44.45 -33.97 4.01
C ALA A 681 45.44 -35.03 3.46
N PRO A 682 46.75 -34.95 3.81
CA PRO A 682 47.71 -35.96 3.38
C PRO A 682 47.42 -37.30 4.07
N PHE A 683 47.72 -38.40 3.39
CA PHE A 683 47.56 -39.72 3.98
C PHE A 683 48.38 -39.82 5.29
N PRO A 684 47.82 -40.34 6.40
CA PRO A 684 48.45 -40.26 7.72
C PRO A 684 49.52 -41.36 7.92
N ASP A 685 50.58 -41.33 7.12
CA ASP A 685 51.63 -42.37 7.10
C ASP A 685 52.27 -42.61 8.48
N ASN A 686 52.49 -41.53 9.24
CA ASN A 686 53.16 -41.56 10.54
C ASN A 686 52.31 -42.18 11.66
N LEU A 687 51.02 -42.40 11.44
CA LEU A 687 50.08 -42.91 12.44
C LEU A 687 49.71 -44.39 12.24
N ILE A 688 50.30 -45.07 11.25
CA ILE A 688 49.94 -46.43 10.83
C ILE A 688 51.19 -47.31 10.82
N SER A 689 51.04 -48.61 11.14
CA SER A 689 52.15 -49.57 11.04
C SER A 689 52.64 -49.74 9.58
N PRO A 690 53.93 -50.01 9.35
CA PRO A 690 54.48 -50.13 7.99
C PRO A 690 53.78 -51.17 7.11
N SER A 691 53.38 -52.30 7.70
CA SER A 691 52.70 -53.40 6.98
C SER A 691 51.27 -53.05 6.55
N SER A 692 50.56 -52.23 7.33
CA SER A 692 49.21 -51.75 7.00
C SER A 692 49.23 -50.52 6.10
N ARG A 693 50.26 -49.68 6.20
CA ARG A 693 50.44 -48.45 5.41
C ARG A 693 50.41 -48.72 3.91
N ILE A 694 51.24 -49.66 3.43
CA ILE A 694 51.34 -50.01 2.01
C ILE A 694 49.97 -50.47 1.46
N LYS A 695 49.28 -51.32 2.22
CA LYS A 695 47.97 -51.88 1.82
C LYS A 695 46.88 -50.81 1.76
N LEU A 696 46.79 -49.95 2.77
CA LEU A 696 45.76 -48.90 2.83
C LEU A 696 46.04 -47.78 1.82
N ARG A 697 47.30 -47.34 1.64
CA ARG A 697 47.64 -46.38 0.57
C ARG A 697 47.21 -46.89 -0.80
N ALA A 698 47.53 -48.15 -1.09
CA ALA A 698 47.09 -48.79 -2.33
C ALA A 698 45.55 -48.84 -2.43
N ALA A 699 44.86 -49.19 -1.36
CA ALA A 699 43.40 -49.31 -1.40
C ALA A 699 42.66 -47.97 -1.58
N PHE A 700 43.18 -46.88 -1.01
CA PHE A 700 42.62 -45.53 -1.19
C PHE A 700 43.06 -44.85 -2.49
N GLY A 701 44.07 -45.40 -3.18
CA GLY A 701 44.54 -44.85 -4.45
C GLY A 701 45.67 -43.82 -4.34
N PHE A 702 46.36 -43.75 -3.21
CA PHE A 702 47.58 -42.94 -3.07
C PHE A 702 48.77 -43.67 -3.70
N THR A 703 49.74 -42.92 -4.22
CA THR A 703 50.99 -43.50 -4.75
C THR A 703 51.73 -44.23 -3.62
N ALA A 704 52.15 -45.47 -3.89
CA ALA A 704 53.00 -46.20 -2.96
C ALA A 704 54.39 -45.55 -2.96
N GLU A 705 54.89 -45.20 -1.78
CA GLU A 705 56.31 -44.87 -1.60
C GLU A 705 57.17 -46.13 -1.67
#